data_AF-A0A936DQ57-F1
#
_entry.id   AF-A0A936DQ57-F1
#
_cell.length_a   1.000
_cell.length_b   1.000
_cell.length_c   1.000
_cell.angle_alpha   90.00
_cell.angle_beta   90.00
_cell.angle_gamma   90.00
#
_symmetry.space_group_name_H-M   'P 1'
#
loop_
_entity.id
_entity.type
_entity.pdbx_description
1 polymer ?
#
loop_
_entity_poly.entity_id
_entity_poly.type
_entity_poly.pdbx_seq_one_letter_code
_entity_poly.pdbx_strand_id
1 'polypeptide(L)'
;MSNRVLKQTALALLALGLSGAALAAKDPMGVNRPLHEALPKVAELRNVDLGFDAAKANRGGIQTAEIRTFDASFVKVHFDYFNLPSGLTLEVFNDAGTEVYRYSNKSRDGHTVDPELGQDGRFSFSAMSVSGPVAHLRIVGKAREPWTSVHGVRVSRYLEGYPEAMIGSLMQDGLLGDDQGIKAICGVDDKRGVACYQSTDATAFDRSRPVARLVMSGGGLCTAWRVGANNHMFTNNHCFATQSAVAASEVWFNYQASTCGGTTSAATTKVTGASMLKTDTTLDYTLFTVNNFANLASFGYFGLENRLPVQGEEIFIAQHPGGRLKELGVVSDHRSGGRCIIDTAVQNGSGTNTDAGYKCDTEGGSSGSPVIARSSNKVIALHHLGGCNNSGAHISKIWPQVATYFNNVVPVGDTGGGTPVNQAPTANFTFTTSGLTATFTDSSTDVDGTIASRSWNFGDGTTSTATSPSKTFAAAGTYNVSLTATDNSGATNTRTQAVTVSSGTALILSNNVPVSNVAVATAGGSITYTMTVPSGATGLKFVSSGGTGDADMYVRFGAVPTTTTYDCRPYQSGNNETCNIATAQAGTYYVMLRAYSAFSGITLTGSFGTGLQSYSNTADYTIADNATVDSPIVISGRTGNARTTASVSVNIVHTYQGDLKVDLVAPDGSLYNIHNRTGAGTDNIVKTVTLNLSTEAINGTWKLRVQDAGAGDTGYINSWSITP
;
A
#
# COMPACT_ATOMS: atom_id res chain seq x y z
N MET A 1 49.01 -2.13 -51.56
CA MET A 1 47.76 -2.87 -51.32
C MET A 1 46.60 -1.90 -51.52
N SER A 2 45.58 -2.32 -52.26
CA SER A 2 44.76 -1.49 -53.15
C SER A 2 43.57 -0.76 -52.49
N ASN A 3 43.28 0.44 -53.04
CA ASN A 3 42.06 1.25 -53.10
C ASN A 3 40.68 0.57 -52.95
N ARG A 4 39.71 1.33 -52.38
CA ARG A 4 38.34 1.70 -52.90
C ARG A 4 37.52 2.32 -51.73
N VAL A 5 36.92 3.52 -51.76
CA VAL A 5 35.94 4.18 -52.66
C VAL A 5 34.49 3.68 -52.51
N LEU A 6 33.66 4.56 -51.93
CA LEU A 6 32.23 4.89 -52.15
C LEU A 6 31.06 3.98 -51.70
N LYS A 7 30.03 4.72 -51.20
CA LYS A 7 28.58 4.69 -51.51
C LYS A 7 27.57 4.10 -50.51
N GLN A 8 26.73 5.01 -50.02
CA GLN A 8 25.27 4.98 -49.95
C GLN A 8 24.56 3.66 -50.32
N THR A 9 23.68 3.22 -49.43
CA THR A 9 22.43 2.53 -49.79
C THR A 9 21.30 3.08 -48.92
N ALA A 10 20.60 4.08 -49.46
CA ALA A 10 19.20 4.33 -49.14
C ALA A 10 18.38 3.28 -49.90
N LEU A 11 17.53 2.54 -49.21
CA LEU A 11 16.56 1.64 -49.83
C LEU A 11 15.16 2.19 -49.56
N ALA A 12 14.61 2.85 -50.57
CA ALA A 12 13.19 3.16 -50.65
C ALA A 12 12.43 1.89 -51.05
N LEU A 13 11.40 1.53 -50.27
CA LEU A 13 10.27 0.75 -50.78
C LEU A 13 9.03 1.63 -50.71
N LEU A 14 8.49 1.92 -51.89
CA LEU A 14 7.24 2.61 -52.13
C LEU A 14 6.13 1.57 -52.37
N ALA A 15 4.88 1.97 -52.12
CA ALA A 15 3.58 1.32 -52.41
C ALA A 15 2.95 0.55 -51.23
N LEU A 16 1.68 0.75 -50.84
CA LEU A 16 0.53 1.42 -51.46
C LEU A 16 -0.21 2.31 -50.46
N GLY A 17 -0.79 3.39 -50.97
CA GLY A 17 -1.61 4.32 -50.20
C GLY A 17 -2.95 3.75 -49.77
N LEU A 18 -3.34 4.12 -48.57
CA LEU A 18 -4.73 4.42 -48.22
C LEU A 18 -4.72 5.82 -47.61
N SER A 19 -4.93 6.82 -48.46
CA SER A 19 -5.29 8.16 -48.05
C SER A 19 -6.69 8.09 -47.44
N GLY A 20 -6.76 7.89 -46.12
CA GLY A 20 -7.91 8.28 -45.34
C GLY A 20 -7.96 9.79 -45.28
N ALA A 21 -8.51 10.41 -46.33
CA ALA A 21 -8.93 11.80 -46.26
C ALA A 21 -9.97 11.89 -45.15
N ALA A 22 -9.59 12.48 -44.01
CA ALA A 22 -10.57 13.01 -43.09
C ALA A 22 -11.34 14.07 -43.88
N LEU A 23 -12.56 13.73 -44.31
CA LEU A 23 -13.49 14.68 -44.89
C LEU A 23 -13.61 15.83 -43.89
N ALA A 24 -13.07 16.99 -44.25
CA ALA A 24 -13.41 18.25 -43.61
C ALA A 24 -14.92 18.45 -43.81
N ALA A 25 -15.71 18.17 -42.78
CA ALA A 25 -17.10 18.59 -42.74
C ALA A 25 -17.11 20.12 -42.73
N LYS A 26 -17.49 20.73 -43.85
CA LYS A 26 -17.87 22.13 -43.91
C LYS A 26 -19.12 22.32 -43.04
N ASP A 27 -18.97 23.03 -41.93
CA ASP A 27 -20.09 23.57 -41.16
C ASP A 27 -20.71 24.75 -41.95
N PRO A 28 -22.04 24.92 -42.05
CA PRO A 28 -22.69 25.79 -43.03
C PRO A 28 -22.70 27.29 -42.67
N MET A 29 -21.68 27.81 -41.99
CA MET A 29 -21.62 29.23 -41.62
C MET A 29 -20.32 29.97 -41.93
N GLY A 30 -19.38 29.41 -42.70
CA GLY A 30 -18.32 30.21 -43.34
C GLY A 30 -17.42 31.06 -42.42
N VAL A 31 -17.39 30.76 -41.11
CA VAL A 31 -16.42 31.34 -40.19
C VAL A 31 -15.20 30.41 -40.16
N ASN A 32 -14.06 30.91 -40.61
CA ASN A 32 -12.77 30.27 -40.41
C ASN A 32 -12.54 30.14 -38.89
N ARG A 33 -12.87 28.99 -38.32
CA ARG A 33 -12.43 28.59 -36.98
C ARG A 33 -10.97 28.15 -37.08
N PRO A 34 -10.05 28.67 -36.28
CA PRO A 34 -8.87 27.89 -35.94
C PRO A 34 -9.34 26.59 -35.28
N LEU A 35 -8.66 25.49 -35.57
CA LEU A 35 -8.74 24.27 -34.78
C LEU A 35 -8.59 24.63 -33.29
N HIS A 36 -9.24 23.87 -32.39
CA HIS A 36 -9.02 23.96 -30.94
C HIS A 36 -7.58 24.37 -30.62
N GLU A 37 -7.38 25.53 -29.97
CA GLU A 37 -6.06 25.88 -29.44
C GLU A 37 -5.58 24.70 -28.59
N ALA A 38 -4.43 24.14 -28.95
CA ALA A 38 -3.87 23.03 -28.20
C ALA A 38 -3.52 23.56 -26.80
N LEU A 39 -4.21 23.05 -25.78
CA LEU A 39 -3.95 23.39 -24.38
C LEU A 39 -2.45 23.25 -24.08
N PRO A 40 -1.87 24.20 -23.33
CA PRO A 40 -0.49 24.08 -22.90
C PRO A 40 -0.24 22.76 -22.17
N LYS A 41 0.88 22.11 -22.48
CA LYS A 41 1.28 20.85 -21.84
C LYS A 41 2.31 21.07 -20.76
N VAL A 42 2.21 20.28 -19.70
CA VAL A 42 3.20 20.15 -18.62
C VAL A 42 3.81 18.77 -18.54
N ALA A 43 3.44 17.88 -19.44
CA ALA A 43 3.92 16.52 -19.42
C ALA A 43 3.74 15.86 -20.79
N GLU A 44 4.55 14.84 -21.05
CA GLU A 44 4.43 14.02 -22.24
C GLU A 44 4.10 12.57 -21.89
N LEU A 45 3.30 11.96 -22.76
CA LEU A 45 3.02 10.54 -22.65
C LEU A 45 4.20 9.74 -23.20
N ARG A 46 4.78 8.89 -22.37
CA ARG A 46 5.89 8.01 -22.71
C ARG A 46 5.46 6.57 -22.68
N ASN A 47 6.05 5.76 -23.56
CA ASN A 47 5.86 4.32 -23.55
C ASN A 47 6.85 3.66 -22.58
N VAL A 48 6.42 2.57 -21.96
CA VAL A 48 7.23 1.68 -21.12
C VAL A 48 6.66 0.26 -21.24
N ASP A 49 7.44 -0.77 -20.99
CA ASP A 49 6.93 -2.13 -20.87
C ASP A 49 7.26 -2.68 -19.48
N LEU A 50 6.34 -2.47 -18.54
CA LEU A 50 6.44 -3.02 -17.20
C LEU A 50 5.25 -3.92 -16.93
N GLY A 51 5.51 -5.08 -16.33
CA GLY A 51 4.44 -5.97 -15.94
C GLY A 51 4.81 -6.94 -14.85
N PHE A 52 3.83 -7.19 -14.00
CA PHE A 52 3.83 -8.22 -12.97
C PHE A 52 2.84 -9.29 -13.42
N ASP A 53 3.27 -10.54 -13.51
CA ASP A 53 2.41 -11.63 -13.98
C ASP A 53 2.51 -12.86 -13.06
N ALA A 54 1.59 -13.80 -13.26
CA ALA A 54 1.55 -15.05 -12.51
C ALA A 54 2.85 -15.88 -12.65
N ALA A 55 3.49 -15.87 -13.83
CA ALA A 55 4.71 -16.62 -14.07
C ALA A 55 5.93 -16.03 -13.33
N LYS A 56 5.96 -14.72 -13.09
CA LYS A 56 6.95 -14.03 -12.25
C LYS A 56 6.64 -14.21 -10.76
N ALA A 57 5.36 -14.17 -10.38
CA ALA A 57 4.93 -14.36 -8.99
C ALA A 57 5.27 -15.76 -8.46
N ASN A 58 5.04 -16.79 -9.28
CA ASN A 58 5.30 -18.18 -8.92
C ASN A 58 6.80 -18.52 -8.77
N ARG A 59 7.71 -17.59 -9.08
CA ARG A 59 9.16 -17.73 -8.86
C ARG A 59 9.64 -17.20 -7.50
N GLY A 60 8.72 -16.73 -6.65
CA GLY A 60 8.98 -16.45 -5.23
C GLY A 60 9.71 -15.13 -4.91
N GLY A 61 9.88 -14.23 -5.88
CA GLY A 61 10.49 -12.90 -5.65
C GLY A 61 9.47 -11.84 -5.23
N ILE A 62 9.89 -10.88 -4.39
CA ILE A 62 9.15 -9.62 -4.19
C ILE A 62 9.11 -8.90 -5.54
N GLN A 63 7.91 -8.59 -6.04
CA GLN A 63 7.74 -7.95 -7.33
C GLN A 63 7.78 -6.43 -7.17
N THR A 64 8.94 -5.84 -7.49
CA THR A 64 9.17 -4.40 -7.60
C THR A 64 9.51 -4.00 -9.02
N ALA A 65 9.11 -2.80 -9.43
CA ALA A 65 9.54 -2.15 -10.65
C ALA A 65 9.68 -0.65 -10.39
N GLU A 66 10.45 0.05 -11.21
CA GLU A 66 10.53 1.51 -11.18
C GLU A 66 10.40 2.08 -12.59
N ILE A 67 9.77 3.26 -12.68
CA ILE A 67 9.88 4.15 -13.82
C ILE A 67 10.77 5.30 -13.37
N ARG A 68 11.96 5.38 -13.97
CA ARG A 68 12.97 6.39 -13.65
C ARG A 68 13.16 7.32 -14.82
N THR A 69 12.97 8.60 -14.57
CA THR A 69 13.28 9.70 -15.49
C THR A 69 14.48 10.48 -14.95
N PHE A 70 14.98 11.44 -15.72
CA PHE A 70 16.14 12.23 -15.32
C PHE A 70 15.77 13.30 -14.28
N ASP A 71 14.76 14.12 -14.58
CA ASP A 71 14.42 15.34 -13.84
C ASP A 71 12.91 15.66 -13.83
N ALA A 72 12.05 14.69 -14.15
CA ALA A 72 10.62 14.94 -14.22
C ALA A 72 10.06 15.49 -12.91
N SER A 73 9.17 16.47 -13.01
CA SER A 73 8.51 17.06 -11.84
C SER A 73 7.52 16.09 -11.18
N PHE A 74 6.97 15.17 -11.97
CA PHE A 74 6.12 14.07 -11.52
C PHE A 74 6.10 12.94 -12.54
N VAL A 75 5.65 11.77 -12.11
CA VAL A 75 5.39 10.61 -12.96
C VAL A 75 3.98 10.09 -12.68
N LYS A 76 3.17 9.91 -13.73
CA LYS A 76 1.82 9.31 -13.61
C LYS A 76 1.76 7.98 -14.34
N VAL A 77 1.54 6.90 -13.62
CA VAL A 77 1.54 5.54 -14.17
C VAL A 77 0.17 5.21 -14.78
N HIS A 78 0.16 4.67 -16.00
CA HIS A 78 -1.08 4.19 -16.64
C HIS A 78 -1.09 2.66 -16.73
N PHE A 79 -2.11 2.04 -16.15
CA PHE A 79 -2.35 0.61 -16.25
C PHE A 79 -3.23 0.31 -17.45
N ASP A 80 -2.72 -0.48 -18.39
CA ASP A 80 -3.51 -1.07 -19.46
C ASP A 80 -4.23 -2.34 -19.00
N TYR A 81 -3.69 -2.99 -17.98
CA TYR A 81 -4.29 -4.15 -17.36
C TYR A 81 -3.94 -4.19 -15.88
N PHE A 82 -4.93 -4.48 -15.05
CA PHE A 82 -4.78 -4.58 -13.61
C PHE A 82 -5.77 -5.62 -13.08
N ASN A 83 -5.24 -6.74 -12.59
CA ASN A 83 -5.99 -7.73 -11.85
C ASN A 83 -5.07 -8.46 -10.88
N LEU A 84 -5.25 -8.25 -9.58
CA LEU A 84 -4.42 -8.87 -8.55
C LEU A 84 -5.20 -9.90 -7.73
N PRO A 85 -4.56 -11.00 -7.31
CA PRO A 85 -5.17 -11.93 -6.36
C PRO A 85 -5.66 -11.22 -5.09
N SER A 86 -6.77 -11.69 -4.53
CA SER A 86 -7.29 -11.19 -3.27
C SER A 86 -6.23 -11.22 -2.15
N GLY A 87 -6.17 -10.15 -1.35
CA GLY A 87 -5.16 -9.99 -0.29
C GLY A 87 -3.84 -9.35 -0.72
N LEU A 88 -3.66 -9.08 -2.02
CA LEU A 88 -2.55 -8.29 -2.54
C LEU A 88 -2.96 -6.85 -2.84
N THR A 89 -1.96 -5.97 -2.83
CA THR A 89 -2.11 -4.55 -3.16
C THR A 89 -0.85 -4.09 -3.91
N LEU A 90 -1.03 -3.33 -4.98
CA LEU A 90 0.05 -2.62 -5.64
C LEU A 90 0.18 -1.23 -5.00
N GLU A 91 1.37 -0.89 -4.53
CA GLU A 91 1.71 0.47 -4.10
C GLU A 91 2.47 1.17 -5.24
N VAL A 92 2.07 2.40 -5.55
CA VAL A 92 2.80 3.34 -6.40
C VAL A 92 3.27 4.49 -5.50
N PHE A 93 4.58 4.72 -5.43
CA PHE A 93 5.14 5.70 -4.49
C PHE A 93 6.32 6.48 -5.08
N ASN A 94 6.55 7.69 -4.57
CA ASN A 94 7.71 8.49 -4.96
C ASN A 94 8.99 8.03 -4.23
N ASP A 95 10.14 8.48 -4.72
CA ASP A 95 11.45 8.12 -4.17
C ASP A 95 11.61 8.47 -2.67
N ALA A 96 11.00 9.58 -2.24
CA ALA A 96 11.02 10.02 -0.85
C ALA A 96 10.07 9.21 0.08
N GLY A 97 9.17 8.40 -0.49
CA GLY A 97 8.13 7.67 0.26
C GLY A 97 7.08 8.56 0.93
N THR A 98 7.02 9.85 0.59
CA THR A 98 6.04 10.81 1.12
C THR A 98 4.68 10.69 0.44
N GLU A 99 4.65 10.16 -0.78
CA GLU A 99 3.43 9.87 -1.53
C GLU A 99 3.36 8.36 -1.78
N VAL A 100 2.30 7.70 -1.30
CA VAL A 100 2.07 6.26 -1.51
C VAL A 100 0.60 6.02 -1.82
N TYR A 101 0.30 5.56 -3.03
CA TYR A 101 -1.05 5.24 -3.49
C TYR A 101 -1.23 3.73 -3.68
N ARG A 102 -2.36 3.21 -3.22
CA ARG A 102 -2.63 1.77 -3.12
C ARG A 102 -3.76 1.34 -4.03
N TYR A 103 -3.53 0.27 -4.77
CA TYR A 103 -4.48 -0.29 -5.72
C TYR A 103 -4.65 -1.79 -5.48
N SER A 104 -5.89 -2.22 -5.39
CA SER A 104 -6.30 -3.62 -5.30
C SER A 104 -7.60 -3.81 -6.08
N ASN A 105 -8.05 -5.05 -6.22
CA ASN A 105 -9.34 -5.33 -6.85
C ASN A 105 -10.56 -4.87 -6.03
N LYS A 106 -10.36 -4.55 -4.73
CA LYS A 106 -11.45 -4.12 -3.82
C LYS A 106 -11.45 -2.63 -3.53
N SER A 107 -10.28 -2.00 -3.61
CA SER A 107 -10.07 -0.61 -3.22
C SER A 107 -8.97 -0.02 -4.07
N ARG A 108 -9.18 1.22 -4.52
CA ARG A 108 -8.23 2.02 -5.28
C ARG A 108 -8.19 3.38 -4.63
N ASP A 109 -7.00 3.81 -4.23
CA ASP A 109 -6.75 5.21 -3.94
C ASP A 109 -6.99 6.04 -5.21
N GLY A 110 -6.99 7.37 -5.07
CA GLY A 110 -7.35 8.29 -6.15
C GLY A 110 -6.78 7.85 -7.51
N HIS A 111 -7.66 7.67 -8.48
CA HIS A 111 -7.32 7.24 -9.83
C HIS A 111 -8.12 8.03 -10.84
N THR A 112 -7.60 8.13 -12.06
CA THR A 112 -8.30 8.78 -13.17
C THR A 112 -8.63 7.76 -14.24
N VAL A 113 -9.74 7.98 -14.91
CA VAL A 113 -10.22 7.12 -16.00
C VAL A 113 -10.40 7.97 -17.23
N ASP A 114 -9.67 7.61 -18.28
CA ASP A 114 -9.77 8.24 -19.59
C ASP A 114 -10.32 7.24 -20.62
N PRO A 115 -11.64 7.29 -20.91
CA PRO A 115 -12.26 6.43 -21.91
C PRO A 115 -11.65 6.61 -23.32
N GLU A 116 -11.07 7.77 -23.63
CA GLU A 116 -10.44 8.02 -24.94
C GLU A 116 -9.13 7.24 -25.09
N LEU A 117 -8.49 6.91 -23.96
CA LEU A 117 -7.34 5.99 -23.91
C LEU A 117 -7.77 4.51 -23.78
N GLY A 118 -9.07 4.21 -23.84
CA GLY A 118 -9.63 2.86 -23.69
C GLY A 118 -9.69 2.38 -22.24
N GLN A 119 -9.71 3.31 -21.27
CA GLN A 119 -9.77 2.95 -19.85
C GLN A 119 -11.20 2.64 -19.40
N ASP A 120 -11.35 1.56 -18.62
CA ASP A 120 -12.65 1.10 -18.10
C ASP A 120 -12.84 1.37 -16.60
N GLY A 121 -11.80 1.86 -15.91
CA GLY A 121 -11.77 2.10 -14.46
C GLY A 121 -11.68 0.83 -13.62
N ARG A 122 -11.74 -0.35 -14.24
CA ARG A 122 -11.74 -1.66 -13.57
C ARG A 122 -10.45 -2.40 -13.81
N PHE A 123 -10.12 -2.70 -15.06
CA PHE A 123 -8.89 -3.36 -15.48
C PHE A 123 -7.88 -2.36 -16.07
N SER A 124 -8.32 -1.20 -16.54
CA SER A 124 -7.44 -0.16 -17.07
C SER A 124 -7.82 1.20 -16.49
N PHE A 125 -6.82 1.91 -15.96
CA PHE A 125 -6.95 3.21 -15.31
C PHE A 125 -5.57 3.82 -15.10
N SER A 126 -5.52 5.09 -14.70
CA SER A 126 -4.28 5.76 -14.34
C SER A 126 -4.18 5.92 -12.83
N ALA A 127 -3.03 5.59 -12.26
CA ALA A 127 -2.71 5.92 -10.87
C ALA A 127 -2.74 7.43 -10.66
N MET A 128 -2.92 7.88 -9.41
CA MET A 128 -2.52 9.23 -9.01
C MET A 128 -1.03 9.44 -9.33
N SER A 129 -0.69 10.62 -9.84
CA SER A 129 0.69 11.01 -10.07
C SER A 129 1.52 11.01 -8.77
N VAL A 130 2.79 10.62 -8.88
CA VAL A 130 3.77 10.76 -7.81
C VAL A 130 4.78 11.86 -8.15
N SER A 131 5.11 12.69 -7.17
CA SER A 131 6.00 13.84 -7.33
C SER A 131 7.47 13.40 -7.43
N GLY A 132 8.22 14.04 -8.32
CA GLY A 132 9.63 13.75 -8.59
C GLY A 132 9.86 12.77 -9.76
N PRO A 133 11.14 12.46 -10.04
CA PRO A 133 11.54 11.79 -11.29
C PRO A 133 11.38 10.26 -11.27
N VAL A 134 10.97 9.67 -10.13
CA VAL A 134 10.89 8.21 -9.99
C VAL A 134 9.56 7.80 -9.40
N ALA A 135 8.85 6.92 -10.12
CA ALA A 135 7.71 6.17 -9.61
C ALA A 135 8.12 4.74 -9.32
N HIS A 136 8.07 4.36 -8.05
CA HIS A 136 8.29 3.00 -7.59
C HIS A 136 6.98 2.24 -7.52
N LEU A 137 6.98 1.00 -8.02
CA LEU A 137 5.86 0.08 -8.00
C LEU A 137 6.25 -1.16 -7.19
N ARG A 138 5.46 -1.52 -6.18
CA ARG A 138 5.68 -2.77 -5.44
C ARG A 138 4.39 -3.48 -5.07
N ILE A 139 4.38 -4.80 -5.18
CA ILE A 139 3.27 -5.61 -4.67
C ILE A 139 3.52 -5.94 -3.19
N VAL A 140 2.55 -5.64 -2.35
CA VAL A 140 2.54 -5.93 -0.91
C VAL A 140 1.36 -6.82 -0.52
N GLY A 141 1.45 -7.43 0.66
CA GLY A 141 0.42 -8.31 1.20
C GLY A 141 0.68 -9.80 0.92
N LYS A 142 -0.33 -10.63 1.20
CA LYS A 142 -0.28 -12.08 0.97
C LYS A 142 -1.49 -12.50 0.14
N ALA A 143 -1.22 -13.16 -0.98
CA ALA A 143 -2.27 -13.73 -1.82
C ALA A 143 -3.11 -14.74 -1.02
N ARG A 144 -4.42 -14.56 -1.05
CA ARG A 144 -5.42 -15.45 -0.44
C ARG A 144 -6.06 -16.40 -1.46
N GLU A 145 -5.68 -16.25 -2.72
CA GLU A 145 -6.03 -17.13 -3.82
C GLU A 145 -4.79 -17.37 -4.72
N PRO A 146 -4.77 -18.48 -5.48
CA PRO A 146 -3.65 -18.79 -6.36
C PRO A 146 -3.50 -17.75 -7.49
N TRP A 147 -2.24 -17.50 -7.87
CA TRP A 147 -1.96 -16.78 -9.11
C TRP A 147 -2.34 -17.64 -10.31
N THR A 148 -3.31 -17.16 -11.07
CA THR A 148 -3.78 -17.76 -12.34
C THR A 148 -3.45 -16.84 -13.52
N SER A 149 -3.63 -17.33 -14.75
CA SER A 149 -3.34 -16.57 -15.98
C SER A 149 -4.16 -15.28 -16.16
N VAL A 150 -5.27 -15.12 -15.43
CA VAL A 150 -6.04 -13.87 -15.44
C VAL A 150 -5.41 -12.80 -14.55
N HIS A 151 -4.43 -13.13 -13.71
CA HIS A 151 -3.80 -12.18 -12.81
C HIS A 151 -2.58 -11.53 -13.45
N GLY A 152 -2.48 -10.22 -13.28
CA GLY A 152 -1.32 -9.44 -13.67
C GLY A 152 -1.56 -7.94 -13.61
N VAL A 153 -0.47 -7.21 -13.75
CA VAL A 153 -0.45 -5.76 -13.93
C VAL A 153 0.38 -5.49 -15.17
N ARG A 154 -0.09 -4.65 -16.06
CA ARG A 154 0.64 -4.16 -17.23
C ARG A 154 0.58 -2.64 -17.28
N VAL A 155 1.75 -2.04 -17.37
CA VAL A 155 1.96 -0.60 -17.59
C VAL A 155 2.63 -0.48 -18.95
N SER A 156 1.92 0.11 -19.92
CA SER A 156 2.47 0.39 -21.25
C SER A 156 2.92 1.84 -21.41
N ARG A 157 2.47 2.71 -20.52
CA ARG A 157 2.70 4.15 -20.64
C ARG A 157 2.70 4.84 -19.29
N TYR A 158 3.37 5.98 -19.26
CA TYR A 158 3.37 6.90 -18.12
C TYR A 158 3.41 8.34 -18.63
N LEU A 159 2.86 9.25 -17.85
CA LEU A 159 2.99 10.68 -18.09
C LEU A 159 4.26 11.17 -17.38
N GLU A 160 5.18 11.74 -18.15
CA GLU A 160 6.43 12.33 -17.69
C GLU A 160 6.27 13.85 -17.58
N GLY A 161 6.18 14.36 -16.35
CA GLY A 161 6.05 15.80 -16.10
C GLY A 161 7.31 16.57 -16.45
N TYR A 162 7.19 17.69 -17.15
CA TYR A 162 8.32 18.55 -17.45
C TYR A 162 8.96 19.08 -16.15
N PRO A 163 10.29 19.22 -16.11
CA PRO A 163 11.01 19.82 -14.99
C PRO A 163 10.55 21.25 -14.76
N GLU A 164 10.25 21.60 -13.51
CA GLU A 164 9.65 22.90 -13.15
C GLU A 164 10.47 24.09 -13.65
N ALA A 165 11.80 23.99 -13.55
CA ALA A 165 12.73 25.02 -14.00
C ALA A 165 12.72 25.27 -15.53
N MET A 166 12.24 24.31 -16.33
CA MET A 166 12.20 24.42 -17.79
C MET A 166 10.86 24.93 -18.31
N ILE A 167 9.78 24.85 -17.53
CA ILE A 167 8.43 25.23 -18.00
C ILE A 167 8.42 26.69 -18.48
N GLY A 168 9.03 27.60 -17.73
CA GLY A 168 9.09 29.02 -18.09
C GLY A 168 9.76 29.28 -19.44
N SER A 169 10.92 28.67 -19.69
CA SER A 169 11.62 28.82 -20.99
C SER A 169 10.86 28.15 -22.13
N LEU A 170 10.32 26.94 -21.91
CA LEU A 170 9.57 26.22 -22.94
C LEU A 170 8.32 26.99 -23.38
N MET A 171 7.70 27.75 -22.47
CA MET A 171 6.59 28.63 -22.83
C MET A 171 7.02 29.87 -23.60
N GLN A 172 8.09 30.52 -23.17
CA GLN A 172 8.62 31.69 -23.88
C GLN A 172 9.03 31.33 -25.31
N ASP A 173 9.52 30.11 -25.52
CA ASP A 173 9.88 29.56 -26.82
C ASP A 173 8.67 29.05 -27.62
N GLY A 174 7.45 29.11 -27.08
CA GLY A 174 6.22 28.65 -27.74
C GLY A 174 6.16 27.13 -27.93
N LEU A 175 6.91 26.35 -27.15
CA LEU A 175 7.03 24.90 -27.29
C LEU A 175 5.98 24.11 -26.49
N LEU A 176 5.24 24.78 -25.60
CA LEU A 176 4.23 24.11 -24.75
C LEU A 176 2.80 24.21 -25.28
N GLY A 177 2.50 25.05 -26.28
CA GLY A 177 1.17 25.23 -26.86
C GLY A 177 1.22 25.92 -28.23
N ASP A 178 0.12 25.95 -28.97
CA ASP A 178 0.01 26.64 -30.26
C ASP A 178 -0.22 28.14 -30.03
N ASP A 179 0.79 28.82 -29.48
CA ASP A 179 0.76 30.27 -29.32
C ASP A 179 0.96 30.90 -30.70
N GLN A 180 -0.13 31.32 -31.32
CA GLN A 180 -0.16 32.09 -32.57
C GLN A 180 0.43 33.52 -32.38
N GLY A 181 1.47 33.67 -31.55
CA GLY A 181 2.13 34.93 -31.23
C GLY A 181 1.32 35.87 -30.34
N ILE A 182 0.35 35.35 -29.57
CA ILE A 182 -0.47 36.13 -28.64
C ILE A 182 0.33 36.35 -27.35
N LYS A 183 1.05 37.48 -27.30
CA LYS A 183 1.73 37.92 -26.08
C LYS A 183 0.71 38.19 -24.97
N ALA A 184 0.59 37.27 -24.01
CA ALA A 184 -0.22 37.44 -22.79
C ALA A 184 0.53 38.20 -21.67
N ILE A 185 1.86 38.31 -21.81
CA ILE A 185 2.73 39.22 -21.05
C ILE A 185 3.13 40.36 -21.98
N CYS A 186 2.76 41.59 -21.62
CA CYS A 186 3.00 42.75 -22.47
C CYS A 186 3.86 43.81 -21.81
N GLY A 187 5.10 43.45 -21.52
CA GLY A 187 6.04 44.33 -20.86
C GLY A 187 7.03 43.52 -20.06
N VAL A 188 7.27 43.94 -18.82
CA VAL A 188 7.96 43.14 -17.81
C VAL A 188 6.96 42.16 -17.21
N ASP A 189 7.38 40.91 -16.99
CA ASP A 189 6.55 39.96 -16.25
C ASP A 189 6.42 40.39 -14.78
N ASP A 190 5.22 40.81 -14.41
CA ASP A 190 4.87 41.30 -13.08
C ASP A 190 4.35 40.20 -12.14
N LYS A 191 4.11 38.99 -12.67
CA LYS A 191 3.69 37.85 -11.86
C LYS A 191 4.83 37.41 -10.96
N ARG A 192 4.47 36.96 -9.77
CA ARG A 192 5.43 36.36 -8.84
C ARG A 192 4.77 35.21 -8.09
N GLY A 193 5.58 34.23 -7.70
CA GLY A 193 5.16 33.15 -6.81
C GLY A 193 4.45 33.68 -5.57
N VAL A 194 3.35 33.04 -5.18
CA VAL A 194 2.45 33.54 -4.11
C VAL A 194 3.17 33.83 -2.79
N ALA A 195 4.21 33.06 -2.45
CA ALA A 195 5.01 33.24 -1.24
C ALA A 195 5.70 34.62 -1.14
N CYS A 196 5.94 35.30 -2.27
CA CYS A 196 6.47 36.66 -2.29
C CYS A 196 5.48 37.71 -1.73
N TYR A 197 4.20 37.38 -1.68
CA TYR A 197 3.14 38.26 -1.22
C TYR A 197 2.75 38.01 0.25
N GLN A 198 3.34 37.02 0.92
CA GLN A 198 2.97 36.65 2.28
C GLN A 198 3.06 37.83 3.27
N SER A 199 4.06 38.70 3.12
CA SER A 199 4.24 39.90 3.95
C SER A 199 3.80 41.21 3.29
N THR A 200 3.80 41.27 1.96
CA THR A 200 3.56 42.51 1.20
C THR A 200 2.10 42.66 0.75
N ASP A 201 1.37 41.55 0.61
CA ASP A 201 -0.07 41.51 0.31
C ASP A 201 -0.70 40.23 0.91
N ALA A 202 -0.74 40.18 2.24
CA ALA A 202 -1.21 39.00 2.99
C ALA A 202 -2.64 38.57 2.63
N THR A 203 -3.50 39.51 2.24
CA THR A 203 -4.86 39.23 1.78
C THR A 203 -4.86 38.46 0.46
N ALA A 204 -4.13 38.93 -0.55
CA ALA A 204 -4.03 38.23 -1.83
C ALA A 204 -3.37 36.84 -1.67
N PHE A 205 -2.36 36.75 -0.80
CA PHE A 205 -1.73 35.48 -0.44
C PHE A 205 -2.74 34.49 0.16
N ASP A 206 -3.46 34.87 1.22
CA ASP A 206 -4.48 34.01 1.86
C ASP A 206 -5.59 33.63 0.87
N ARG A 207 -6.04 34.58 0.05
CA ARG A 207 -7.06 34.32 -0.97
C ARG A 207 -6.60 33.42 -2.11
N SER A 208 -5.31 33.14 -2.28
CA SER A 208 -4.85 32.21 -3.30
C SER A 208 -5.09 30.73 -2.94
N ARG A 209 -5.39 30.41 -1.67
CA ARG A 209 -5.54 29.05 -1.14
C ARG A 209 -6.54 28.16 -1.91
N PRO A 210 -7.74 28.65 -2.30
CA PRO A 210 -8.73 27.81 -2.98
C PRO A 210 -8.41 27.51 -4.45
N VAL A 211 -7.30 28.06 -4.99
CA VAL A 211 -6.85 27.85 -6.36
C VAL A 211 -5.96 26.61 -6.46
N ALA A 212 -6.16 25.84 -7.53
CA ALA A 212 -5.47 24.59 -7.80
C ALA A 212 -5.00 24.54 -9.26
N ARG A 213 -3.94 23.77 -9.48
CA ARG A 213 -3.50 23.38 -10.82
C ARG A 213 -4.32 22.21 -11.31
N LEU A 214 -4.78 22.25 -12.55
CA LEU A 214 -5.36 21.11 -13.24
C LEU A 214 -4.29 20.39 -14.05
N VAL A 215 -4.25 19.06 -13.93
CA VAL A 215 -3.40 18.18 -14.74
C VAL A 215 -4.30 17.16 -15.43
N MET A 216 -4.40 17.27 -16.75
CA MET A 216 -5.25 16.43 -17.58
C MET A 216 -4.48 15.20 -18.08
N SER A 217 -5.22 14.14 -18.46
CA SER A 217 -4.65 12.85 -18.87
C SER A 217 -3.62 12.95 -20.00
N GLY A 218 -3.81 13.85 -20.96
CA GLY A 218 -2.85 14.12 -22.05
C GLY A 218 -1.68 15.03 -21.67
N GLY A 219 -1.50 15.38 -20.40
CA GLY A 219 -0.49 16.34 -19.94
C GLY A 219 -0.90 17.80 -20.10
N GLY A 220 -2.11 18.08 -20.59
CA GLY A 220 -2.66 19.43 -20.64
C GLY A 220 -2.85 20.03 -19.25
N LEU A 221 -2.88 21.35 -19.18
CA LEU A 221 -3.02 22.07 -17.91
C LEU A 221 -4.01 23.24 -18.01
N CYS A 222 -4.58 23.57 -16.85
CA CYS A 222 -5.37 24.77 -16.63
C CYS A 222 -5.32 25.14 -15.15
N THR A 223 -6.04 26.19 -14.77
CA THR A 223 -6.31 26.56 -13.38
C THR A 223 -7.75 26.20 -13.02
N ALA A 224 -7.97 25.74 -11.79
CA ALA A 224 -9.30 25.57 -11.21
C ALA A 224 -9.36 26.14 -9.81
N TRP A 225 -10.56 26.34 -9.28
CA TRP A 225 -10.72 26.88 -7.94
C TRP A 225 -12.04 26.48 -7.30
N ARG A 226 -12.05 26.45 -5.97
CA ARG A 226 -13.18 26.02 -5.16
C ARG A 226 -14.17 27.16 -4.91
N VAL A 227 -15.46 26.91 -5.11
CA VAL A 227 -16.54 27.90 -4.99
C VAL A 227 -17.61 27.47 -3.98
N GLY A 228 -17.81 28.28 -2.95
CA GLY A 228 -18.70 27.93 -1.84
C GLY A 228 -18.24 26.72 -1.02
N ALA A 229 -18.97 26.43 0.06
CA ALA A 229 -18.56 25.41 1.03
C ALA A 229 -18.66 23.96 0.50
N ASN A 230 -19.56 23.73 -0.45
CA ASN A 230 -19.85 22.42 -1.00
C ASN A 230 -18.84 22.01 -2.09
N ASN A 231 -18.97 20.77 -2.58
CA ASN A 231 -18.08 20.16 -3.56
C ASN A 231 -18.28 20.73 -4.97
N HIS A 232 -17.89 22.00 -5.16
CA HIS A 232 -18.03 22.72 -6.42
C HIS A 232 -16.73 23.43 -6.79
N MET A 233 -16.33 23.25 -8.04
CA MET A 233 -15.11 23.77 -8.63
C MET A 233 -15.42 24.47 -9.95
N PHE A 234 -14.75 25.57 -10.24
CA PHE A 234 -14.79 26.24 -11.55
C PHE A 234 -13.47 26.08 -12.30
N THR A 235 -13.58 26.00 -13.63
CA THR A 235 -12.51 26.18 -14.64
C THR A 235 -13.15 26.57 -15.98
N ASN A 236 -12.41 26.62 -17.09
CA ASN A 236 -12.97 26.90 -18.41
C ASN A 236 -13.58 25.67 -19.11
N ASN A 237 -14.46 25.90 -20.08
CA ASN A 237 -14.98 24.85 -20.96
C ASN A 237 -13.88 24.30 -21.87
N HIS A 238 -12.99 25.14 -22.40
CA HIS A 238 -11.89 24.65 -23.24
C HIS A 238 -10.90 23.78 -22.46
N CYS A 239 -10.85 23.90 -21.12
CA CYS A 239 -10.14 22.97 -20.24
C CYS A 239 -10.93 21.67 -20.07
N PHE A 240 -12.22 21.76 -19.72
CA PHE A 240 -13.11 20.61 -19.55
C PHE A 240 -14.39 20.76 -20.38
N ALA A 241 -14.36 20.20 -21.58
CA ALA A 241 -15.51 20.18 -22.47
C ALA A 241 -16.42 18.96 -22.25
N THR A 242 -15.94 17.90 -21.59
CA THR A 242 -16.68 16.65 -21.39
C THR A 242 -16.55 16.10 -19.96
N GLN A 243 -17.50 15.26 -19.56
CA GLN A 243 -17.43 14.47 -18.32
C GLN A 243 -16.17 13.59 -18.28
N SER A 244 -15.77 13.02 -19.42
CA SER A 244 -14.56 12.20 -19.54
C SER A 244 -13.31 13.00 -19.20
N ALA A 245 -13.20 14.24 -19.69
CA ALA A 245 -12.07 15.13 -19.37
C ALA A 245 -11.97 15.43 -17.87
N VAL A 246 -13.12 15.62 -17.20
CA VAL A 246 -13.17 15.78 -15.73
C VAL A 246 -12.67 14.51 -15.03
N ALA A 247 -13.20 13.32 -15.37
CA ALA A 247 -12.81 12.06 -14.74
C ALA A 247 -11.35 11.64 -15.01
N ALA A 248 -10.77 12.15 -16.09
CA ALA A 248 -9.40 11.90 -16.52
C ALA A 248 -8.37 12.83 -15.85
N SER A 249 -8.80 13.75 -14.99
CA SER A 249 -7.98 14.84 -14.45
C SER A 249 -7.62 14.72 -12.97
N GLU A 250 -6.48 15.31 -12.61
CA GLU A 250 -6.09 15.59 -11.23
C GLU A 250 -6.21 17.10 -10.96
N VAL A 251 -6.56 17.43 -9.72
CA VAL A 251 -6.71 18.79 -9.20
C VAL A 251 -5.77 18.95 -8.02
N TRP A 252 -4.75 19.80 -8.17
CA TRP A 252 -3.62 19.91 -7.25
C TRP A 252 -3.69 21.23 -6.48
N PHE A 253 -4.02 21.13 -5.21
CA PHE A 253 -4.00 22.25 -4.27
C PHE A 253 -2.63 22.38 -3.62
N ASN A 254 -2.29 23.60 -3.23
CA ASN A 254 -0.99 23.96 -2.63
C ASN A 254 0.23 23.68 -3.51
N TYR A 255 0.05 23.56 -4.83
CA TYR A 255 1.16 23.45 -5.77
C TYR A 255 1.85 24.82 -5.95
N GLN A 256 2.63 25.24 -4.96
CA GLN A 256 3.19 26.58 -4.88
C GLN A 256 4.57 26.57 -4.20
N ALA A 257 5.40 27.58 -4.45
CA ALA A 257 6.68 27.71 -3.76
C ALA A 257 6.47 27.92 -2.25
N SER A 258 7.29 27.28 -1.42
CA SER A 258 7.26 27.47 0.04
C SER A 258 7.87 28.80 0.48
N THR A 259 8.78 29.36 -0.31
CA THR A 259 9.45 30.65 -0.07
C THR A 259 9.44 31.49 -1.33
N CYS A 260 9.53 32.82 -1.17
CA CYS A 260 9.65 33.72 -2.32
C CYS A 260 10.90 33.38 -3.14
N GLY A 261 10.75 33.22 -4.46
CA GLY A 261 11.82 32.81 -5.38
C GLY A 261 12.21 31.34 -5.31
N GLY A 262 11.51 30.52 -4.52
CA GLY A 262 11.74 29.07 -4.46
C GLY A 262 11.23 28.37 -5.73
N THR A 263 11.94 27.32 -6.14
CA THR A 263 11.61 26.52 -7.35
C THR A 263 11.02 25.14 -7.01
N THR A 264 10.91 24.81 -5.72
CA THR A 264 10.34 23.55 -5.24
C THR A 264 8.93 23.79 -4.71
N SER A 265 7.99 22.92 -5.08
CA SER A 265 6.63 22.97 -4.55
C SER A 265 6.60 22.62 -3.06
N ALA A 266 5.74 23.30 -2.31
CA ALA A 266 5.24 22.83 -1.03
C ALA A 266 4.49 21.49 -1.18
N ALA A 267 4.18 20.86 -0.05
CA ALA A 267 3.38 19.63 -0.04
C ALA A 267 2.04 19.85 -0.76
N THR A 268 1.83 19.10 -1.83
CA THR A 268 0.69 19.27 -2.74
C THR A 268 -0.42 18.29 -2.36
N THR A 269 -1.64 18.80 -2.19
CA THR A 269 -2.83 17.95 -1.98
C THR A 269 -3.47 17.66 -3.32
N LYS A 270 -3.51 16.39 -3.71
CA LYS A 270 -4.05 15.93 -5.00
C LYS A 270 -5.40 15.25 -4.81
N VAL A 271 -6.39 15.65 -5.60
CA VAL A 271 -7.67 14.93 -5.75
C VAL A 271 -7.96 14.70 -7.23
N THR A 272 -8.96 13.87 -7.57
CA THR A 272 -9.35 13.63 -8.96
C THR A 272 -10.71 14.26 -9.28
N GLY A 273 -10.94 14.61 -10.54
CA GLY A 273 -12.26 15.07 -10.98
C GLY A 273 -13.32 13.96 -10.84
N ALA A 274 -14.54 14.35 -10.50
CA ALA A 274 -15.66 13.42 -10.28
C ALA A 274 -16.78 13.63 -11.30
N SER A 275 -17.53 14.73 -11.23
CA SER A 275 -18.69 14.97 -12.11
C SER A 275 -18.73 16.38 -12.65
N MET A 276 -18.93 16.50 -13.95
CA MET A 276 -19.30 17.74 -14.62
C MET A 276 -20.77 18.06 -14.29
N LEU A 277 -21.01 19.25 -13.74
CA LEU A 277 -22.34 19.72 -13.39
C LEU A 277 -22.92 20.59 -14.49
N LYS A 278 -22.12 21.51 -15.03
CA LYS A 278 -22.56 22.43 -16.07
C LYS A 278 -21.35 22.95 -16.85
N THR A 279 -21.52 23.11 -18.15
CA THR A 279 -20.54 23.78 -19.01
C THR A 279 -21.25 24.66 -20.04
N ASP A 280 -20.55 25.67 -20.54
CA ASP A 280 -21.00 26.61 -21.56
C ASP A 280 -19.81 27.10 -22.39
N THR A 281 -19.94 27.05 -23.72
CA THR A 281 -18.88 27.44 -24.67
C THR A 281 -18.82 28.94 -24.93
N THR A 282 -19.91 29.68 -24.73
CA THR A 282 -19.99 31.13 -24.98
C THR A 282 -19.40 31.92 -23.82
N LEU A 283 -19.63 31.47 -22.59
CA LEU A 283 -19.03 32.02 -21.37
C LEU A 283 -17.78 31.26 -20.93
N ASP A 284 -17.40 30.24 -21.71
CA ASP A 284 -16.23 29.40 -21.52
C ASP A 284 -15.97 28.99 -20.06
N TYR A 285 -16.97 28.38 -19.43
CA TYR A 285 -16.84 27.88 -18.06
C TYR A 285 -17.31 26.44 -17.94
N THR A 286 -16.75 25.76 -16.94
CA THR A 286 -17.20 24.46 -16.46
C THR A 286 -17.28 24.48 -14.93
N LEU A 287 -18.45 24.12 -14.42
CA LEU A 287 -18.70 23.78 -13.02
C LEU A 287 -18.62 22.26 -12.86
N PHE A 288 -17.81 21.78 -11.93
CA PHE A 288 -17.60 20.36 -11.69
C PHE A 288 -17.36 20.04 -10.21
N THR A 289 -17.32 18.75 -9.87
CA THR A 289 -17.04 18.22 -8.53
C THR A 289 -15.78 17.37 -8.54
N VAL A 290 -15.21 17.11 -7.37
CA VAL A 290 -14.03 16.26 -7.19
C VAL A 290 -14.30 15.08 -6.26
N ASN A 291 -13.52 14.01 -6.42
CA ASN A 291 -13.45 12.93 -5.44
C ASN A 291 -12.65 13.37 -4.22
N ASN A 292 -12.82 12.68 -3.08
CA ASN A 292 -12.06 12.93 -1.85
C ASN A 292 -12.11 14.40 -1.38
N PHE A 293 -13.24 15.07 -1.60
CA PHE A 293 -13.43 16.50 -1.33
C PHE A 293 -13.11 16.93 0.11
N ALA A 294 -13.29 16.03 1.09
CA ALA A 294 -12.95 16.29 2.49
C ALA A 294 -11.48 16.71 2.69
N ASN A 295 -10.57 16.21 1.84
CA ASN A 295 -9.15 16.56 1.86
C ASN A 295 -8.90 18.04 1.50
N LEU A 296 -9.90 18.74 0.97
CA LEU A 296 -9.79 20.13 0.55
C LEU A 296 -10.30 21.13 1.60
N ALA A 297 -10.75 20.65 2.76
CA ALA A 297 -11.36 21.50 3.79
C ALA A 297 -10.44 22.68 4.19
N SER A 298 -9.14 22.44 4.28
CA SER A 298 -8.12 23.42 4.69
C SER A 298 -7.77 24.46 3.63
N PHE A 299 -8.26 24.37 2.39
CA PHE A 299 -7.97 25.33 1.32
C PHE A 299 -9.01 26.45 1.19
N GLY A 300 -10.09 26.39 1.97
CA GLY A 300 -11.12 27.42 1.88
C GLY A 300 -11.89 27.37 0.56
N TYR A 301 -12.63 28.44 0.27
CA TYR A 301 -13.43 28.60 -0.94
C TYR A 301 -13.78 30.05 -1.22
N PHE A 302 -13.93 30.37 -2.51
CA PHE A 302 -14.33 31.69 -2.93
C PHE A 302 -15.83 31.94 -2.85
N GLY A 303 -16.16 33.22 -2.67
CA GLY A 303 -17.48 33.78 -2.93
C GLY A 303 -17.57 34.36 -4.34
N LEU A 304 -18.79 34.57 -4.79
CA LEU A 304 -19.11 35.15 -6.09
C LEU A 304 -19.70 36.54 -5.93
N GLU A 305 -19.40 37.42 -6.88
CA GLU A 305 -20.09 38.69 -7.04
C GLU A 305 -20.92 38.71 -8.31
N ASN A 306 -22.23 38.59 -8.12
CA ASN A 306 -23.23 38.65 -9.19
C ASN A 306 -23.51 40.11 -9.60
N ARG A 307 -22.49 40.80 -10.09
CA ARG A 307 -22.59 42.14 -10.69
C ARG A 307 -21.68 42.25 -11.91
N LEU A 308 -21.84 43.31 -12.69
CA LEU A 308 -20.82 43.67 -13.65
C LEU A 308 -19.59 44.26 -12.93
N PRO A 309 -18.37 43.96 -13.40
CA PRO A 309 -17.18 44.67 -12.97
C PRO A 309 -17.29 46.18 -13.23
N VAL A 310 -16.57 46.97 -12.44
CA VAL A 310 -16.50 48.43 -12.53
C VAL A 310 -15.13 48.81 -13.06
N GLN A 311 -15.10 49.61 -14.11
CA GLN A 311 -13.84 50.13 -14.64
C GLN A 311 -13.10 50.91 -13.55
N GLY A 312 -11.82 50.63 -13.37
CA GLY A 312 -11.03 51.24 -12.30
C GLY A 312 -10.89 50.38 -11.05
N GLU A 313 -11.74 49.35 -10.84
CA GLU A 313 -11.70 48.56 -9.62
C GLU A 313 -10.46 47.68 -9.54
N GLU A 314 -9.81 47.66 -8.39
CA GLU A 314 -8.60 46.87 -8.22
C GLU A 314 -8.90 45.38 -8.09
N ILE A 315 -8.06 44.58 -8.74
CA ILE A 315 -8.17 43.12 -8.80
C ILE A 315 -6.83 42.46 -8.48
N PHE A 316 -6.88 41.14 -8.32
CA PHE A 316 -5.72 40.26 -8.42
C PHE A 316 -6.14 38.92 -9.00
N ILE A 317 -5.18 38.21 -9.58
CA ILE A 317 -5.40 36.92 -10.23
C ILE A 317 -4.48 35.89 -9.58
N ALA A 318 -5.07 34.83 -9.04
CA ALA A 318 -4.33 33.67 -8.56
C ALA A 318 -4.39 32.56 -9.62
N GLN A 319 -3.23 32.12 -10.08
CA GLN A 319 -3.11 31.38 -11.35
C GLN A 319 -1.95 30.38 -11.33
N HIS A 320 -2.00 29.43 -12.25
CA HIS A 320 -0.88 28.57 -12.62
C HIS A 320 -0.42 28.88 -14.06
N PRO A 321 0.27 30.02 -14.27
CA PRO A 321 0.75 30.40 -15.60
C PRO A 321 1.74 29.33 -16.07
N GLY A 322 1.49 28.74 -17.23
CA GLY A 322 2.26 27.63 -17.74
C GLY A 322 2.10 26.30 -17.06
N GLY A 323 1.20 26.24 -16.08
CA GLY A 323 1.16 25.14 -15.14
C GLY A 323 2.33 25.14 -14.17
N ARG A 324 3.06 26.24 -14.04
CA ARG A 324 4.10 26.40 -13.02
C ARG A 324 3.50 26.42 -11.61
N LEU A 325 4.37 26.49 -10.61
CA LEU A 325 4.01 26.84 -9.23
C LEU A 325 3.10 28.07 -9.19
N LYS A 326 2.14 28.07 -8.27
CA LYS A 326 1.12 29.12 -8.16
C LYS A 326 1.73 30.52 -8.06
N GLU A 327 1.28 31.42 -8.91
CA GLU A 327 1.69 32.82 -8.98
C GLU A 327 0.50 33.76 -8.78
N LEU A 328 0.79 35.00 -8.35
CA LEU A 328 -0.19 36.07 -8.28
C LEU A 328 0.16 37.18 -9.28
N GLY A 329 -0.84 37.57 -10.09
CA GLY A 329 -0.85 38.84 -10.82
C GLY A 329 -1.49 39.92 -9.95
N VAL A 330 -0.67 40.77 -9.33
CA VAL A 330 -1.10 41.81 -8.36
C VAL A 330 -0.83 43.22 -8.87
N VAL A 331 0.26 43.40 -9.62
CA VAL A 331 0.68 44.67 -10.19
C VAL A 331 0.77 44.55 -11.71
N SER A 332 0.81 45.70 -12.37
CA SER A 332 0.96 45.80 -13.82
C SER A 332 1.84 47.01 -14.18
N ASP A 333 2.87 46.78 -14.98
CA ASP A 333 3.83 47.74 -15.51
C ASP A 333 3.20 48.71 -16.51
N HIS A 334 2.09 48.31 -17.15
CA HIS A 334 1.18 49.18 -17.90
C HIS A 334 0.60 50.32 -17.04
N ARG A 335 0.76 50.26 -15.71
CA ARG A 335 0.44 51.32 -14.75
C ARG A 335 1.64 51.77 -13.93
N SER A 336 2.84 51.68 -14.51
CA SER A 336 4.10 52.04 -13.82
C SER A 336 4.31 51.26 -12.52
N GLY A 337 3.90 49.99 -12.50
CA GLY A 337 3.98 49.11 -11.31
C GLY A 337 2.80 49.28 -10.32
N GLY A 338 1.74 49.98 -10.73
CA GLY A 338 0.50 50.12 -9.97
C GLY A 338 -0.27 48.80 -9.87
N ARG A 339 -1.28 48.75 -8.99
CA ARG A 339 -2.12 47.57 -8.83
C ARG A 339 -2.87 47.24 -10.13
N CYS A 340 -3.06 45.95 -10.32
CA CYS A 340 -3.97 45.37 -11.28
C CYS A 340 -5.40 45.91 -11.11
N ILE A 341 -6.06 46.29 -12.21
CA ILE A 341 -7.45 46.77 -12.18
C ILE A 341 -8.26 46.25 -13.38
N ILE A 342 -9.57 46.44 -13.34
CA ILE A 342 -10.43 46.33 -14.52
C ILE A 342 -10.24 47.54 -15.42
N ASP A 343 -9.63 47.32 -16.59
CA ASP A 343 -9.40 48.36 -17.61
C ASP A 343 -10.65 48.63 -18.45
N THR A 344 -11.42 47.58 -18.73
CA THR A 344 -12.68 47.63 -19.49
C THR A 344 -13.74 46.81 -18.77
N ALA A 345 -14.79 47.48 -18.27
CA ALA A 345 -15.85 46.81 -17.51
C ALA A 345 -16.67 45.81 -18.33
N VAL A 346 -16.90 46.10 -19.61
CA VAL A 346 -17.69 45.27 -20.51
C VAL A 346 -17.06 45.29 -21.90
N GLN A 347 -16.73 44.12 -22.40
CA GLN A 347 -16.24 43.88 -23.76
C GLN A 347 -16.76 42.54 -24.28
N ASN A 348 -16.54 42.30 -25.56
CA ASN A 348 -16.80 40.99 -26.16
C ASN A 348 -15.69 40.02 -25.72
N GLY A 349 -16.08 38.79 -25.39
CA GLY A 349 -15.18 37.65 -25.34
C GLY A 349 -15.56 36.69 -26.46
N SER A 350 -15.80 35.43 -26.11
CA SER A 350 -16.38 34.42 -27.02
C SER A 350 -17.84 34.71 -27.39
N GLY A 351 -18.49 35.63 -26.67
CA GLY A 351 -19.79 36.20 -27.01
C GLY A 351 -19.84 37.72 -26.83
N THR A 352 -21.00 38.31 -27.16
CA THR A 352 -21.23 39.75 -27.05
C THR A 352 -21.37 40.18 -25.58
N ASN A 353 -20.58 41.17 -25.15
CA ASN A 353 -20.63 41.75 -23.80
C ASN A 353 -20.51 40.70 -22.67
N THR A 354 -19.76 39.62 -22.91
CA THR A 354 -19.59 38.51 -21.97
C THR A 354 -18.49 38.77 -20.95
N ASP A 355 -17.59 39.72 -21.21
CA ASP A 355 -16.28 39.77 -20.57
C ASP A 355 -15.93 41.12 -19.97
N ALA A 356 -15.06 41.10 -18.98
CA ALA A 356 -14.29 42.27 -18.54
C ALA A 356 -12.84 42.13 -19.02
N GLY A 357 -12.24 43.26 -19.37
CA GLY A 357 -10.85 43.36 -19.82
C GLY A 357 -9.92 43.95 -18.74
N TYR A 358 -8.71 43.43 -18.65
CA TYR A 358 -7.67 43.87 -17.73
C TYR A 358 -6.27 43.60 -18.29
N LYS A 359 -5.27 44.29 -17.75
CA LYS A 359 -3.86 44.18 -18.16
C LYS A 359 -2.96 43.50 -17.11
N CYS A 360 -3.56 42.73 -16.22
CA CYS A 360 -2.79 41.83 -15.34
C CYS A 360 -2.16 40.75 -16.18
N ASP A 361 -0.86 40.52 -16.02
CA ASP A 361 -0.17 39.45 -16.72
C ASP A 361 -0.80 38.09 -16.40
N THR A 362 -0.99 37.30 -17.46
CA THR A 362 -1.35 35.88 -17.44
C THR A 362 -0.53 35.18 -18.52
N GLU A 363 -0.59 33.86 -18.55
CA GLU A 363 0.00 33.05 -19.62
C GLU A 363 -0.87 31.84 -19.94
N GLY A 364 -0.59 31.14 -21.04
CA GLY A 364 -1.21 29.85 -21.33
C GLY A 364 -1.20 28.96 -20.09
N GLY A 365 -2.37 28.44 -19.70
CA GLY A 365 -2.55 27.69 -18.46
C GLY A 365 -3.19 28.42 -17.30
N SER A 366 -3.18 29.75 -17.37
CA SER A 366 -3.95 30.61 -16.47
C SER A 366 -5.45 30.53 -16.76
N SER A 367 -5.85 29.93 -17.89
CA SER A 367 -7.21 29.55 -18.22
C SER A 367 -7.93 28.96 -17.00
N GLY A 368 -9.05 29.56 -16.62
CA GLY A 368 -9.92 29.14 -15.53
C GLY A 368 -9.59 29.83 -14.21
N SER A 369 -8.57 30.69 -14.18
CA SER A 369 -8.21 31.45 -12.99
C SER A 369 -9.32 32.42 -12.56
N PRO A 370 -9.55 32.57 -11.25
CA PRO A 370 -10.49 33.56 -10.74
C PRO A 370 -9.90 34.98 -10.86
N VAL A 371 -10.71 35.90 -11.39
CA VAL A 371 -10.45 37.35 -11.30
C VAL A 371 -11.14 37.89 -10.06
N ILE A 372 -10.35 38.30 -9.07
CA ILE A 372 -10.82 38.57 -7.71
C ILE A 372 -10.82 40.08 -7.45
N ALA A 373 -11.97 40.62 -7.03
CA ALA A 373 -12.07 42.01 -6.61
C ALA A 373 -11.39 42.22 -5.25
N ARG A 374 -10.50 43.21 -5.13
CA ARG A 374 -9.80 43.51 -3.87
C ARG A 374 -10.71 44.06 -2.78
N SER A 375 -11.77 44.77 -3.17
CA SER A 375 -12.71 45.40 -2.24
C SER A 375 -13.48 44.38 -1.39
N SER A 376 -13.67 43.17 -1.91
CA SER A 376 -14.53 42.16 -1.30
C SER A 376 -13.92 40.77 -1.19
N ASN A 377 -12.80 40.53 -1.87
CA ASN A 377 -12.15 39.22 -1.99
C ASN A 377 -13.03 38.14 -2.66
N LYS A 378 -13.96 38.55 -3.52
CA LYS A 378 -14.87 37.68 -4.26
C LYS A 378 -14.54 37.67 -5.74
N VAL A 379 -14.91 36.58 -6.41
CA VAL A 379 -14.68 36.43 -7.85
C VAL A 379 -15.73 37.20 -8.62
N ILE A 380 -15.27 38.05 -9.54
CA ILE A 380 -16.10 38.90 -10.41
C ILE A 380 -16.06 38.46 -11.88
N ALA A 381 -14.99 37.77 -12.29
CA ALA A 381 -14.86 37.19 -13.63
C ALA A 381 -14.01 35.91 -13.61
N LEU A 382 -14.12 35.10 -14.66
CA LEU A 382 -13.34 33.88 -14.89
C LEU A 382 -12.42 34.09 -16.09
N HIS A 383 -11.09 34.10 -15.89
CA HIS A 383 -10.12 34.30 -16.98
C HIS A 383 -10.25 33.20 -18.04
N HIS A 384 -10.25 33.57 -19.32
CA HIS A 384 -10.29 32.59 -20.43
C HIS A 384 -9.58 33.02 -21.71
N LEU A 385 -9.46 34.33 -22.01
CA LEU A 385 -8.70 34.81 -23.17
C LEU A 385 -7.42 35.54 -22.74
N GLY A 386 -6.32 35.10 -23.33
CA GLY A 386 -5.00 35.71 -23.19
C GLY A 386 -4.72 36.82 -24.22
N GLY A 387 -3.83 37.74 -23.86
CA GLY A 387 -3.30 38.80 -24.73
C GLY A 387 -2.89 40.04 -23.93
N CYS A 388 -2.34 41.07 -24.57
CA CYS A 388 -2.00 42.33 -23.86
C CYS A 388 -3.21 42.95 -23.13
N ASN A 389 -4.41 42.69 -23.63
CA ASN A 389 -5.65 42.94 -22.93
C ASN A 389 -6.28 41.58 -22.63
N ASN A 390 -5.96 41.03 -21.46
CA ASN A 390 -6.56 39.80 -20.97
C ASN A 390 -8.05 39.99 -20.71
N SER A 391 -8.83 38.91 -20.78
CA SER A 391 -10.25 38.98 -20.48
C SER A 391 -10.78 37.81 -19.67
N GLY A 392 -11.86 38.08 -18.95
CA GLY A 392 -12.57 37.08 -18.17
C GLY A 392 -14.08 37.19 -18.31
N ALA A 393 -14.74 36.04 -18.44
CA ALA A 393 -16.19 35.94 -18.52
C ALA A 393 -16.85 36.38 -17.21
N HIS A 394 -17.89 37.20 -17.31
CA HIS A 394 -18.56 37.79 -16.16
C HIS A 394 -19.25 36.75 -15.27
N ILE A 395 -18.98 36.81 -13.96
CA ILE A 395 -19.73 36.01 -12.98
C ILE A 395 -21.22 36.36 -13.00
N SER A 396 -21.60 37.60 -13.30
CA SER A 396 -23.01 37.97 -13.48
C SER A 396 -23.71 37.32 -14.67
N LYS A 397 -22.97 36.75 -15.62
CA LYS A 397 -23.50 35.96 -16.74
C LYS A 397 -23.46 34.46 -16.46
N ILE A 398 -22.44 33.99 -15.73
CA ILE A 398 -22.28 32.59 -15.33
C ILE A 398 -23.28 32.21 -14.23
N TRP A 399 -23.43 33.05 -13.20
CA TRP A 399 -24.25 32.76 -12.02
C TRP A 399 -25.67 32.29 -12.33
N PRO A 400 -26.45 32.97 -13.20
CA PRO A 400 -27.80 32.52 -13.56
C PRO A 400 -27.86 31.09 -14.12
N GLN A 401 -26.79 30.61 -14.76
CA GLN A 401 -26.74 29.27 -15.33
C GLN A 401 -26.42 28.16 -14.31
N VAL A 402 -25.86 28.52 -13.15
CA VAL A 402 -25.40 27.57 -12.12
C VAL A 402 -26.12 27.72 -10.78
N ALA A 403 -26.95 28.75 -10.61
CA ALA A 403 -27.55 29.12 -9.32
C ALA A 403 -28.27 27.96 -8.62
N THR A 404 -28.90 27.06 -9.37
CA THR A 404 -29.62 25.89 -8.84
C THR A 404 -28.70 24.92 -8.08
N TYR A 405 -27.43 24.79 -8.48
CA TYR A 405 -26.44 23.98 -7.75
C TYR A 405 -26.06 24.58 -6.39
N PHE A 406 -26.39 25.85 -6.16
CA PHE A 406 -26.13 26.60 -4.93
C PHE A 406 -27.42 26.96 -4.19
N ASN A 407 -28.51 26.23 -4.43
CA ASN A 407 -29.84 26.52 -3.85
C ASN A 407 -30.32 27.96 -4.12
N ASN A 408 -29.90 28.54 -5.25
CA ASN A 408 -30.14 29.92 -5.64
C ASN A 408 -29.57 30.99 -4.68
N VAL A 409 -28.61 30.63 -3.83
CA VAL A 409 -27.92 31.55 -2.92
C VAL A 409 -26.50 31.80 -3.42
N VAL A 410 -26.18 33.06 -3.73
CA VAL A 410 -24.84 33.44 -4.19
C VAL A 410 -23.81 33.08 -3.11
N PRO A 411 -22.77 32.28 -3.43
CA PRO A 411 -21.72 31.94 -2.48
C PRO A 411 -21.08 33.20 -1.90
N VAL A 412 -21.06 33.31 -0.57
CA VAL A 412 -20.47 34.47 0.12
C VAL A 412 -18.95 34.37 0.25
N GLY A 413 -18.37 33.17 0.07
CA GLY A 413 -16.96 32.89 0.31
C GLY A 413 -16.66 32.67 1.78
N ASP A 414 -15.49 32.13 2.08
CA ASP A 414 -14.97 32.18 3.44
C ASP A 414 -14.44 33.59 3.77
N THR A 415 -14.34 33.91 5.05
CA THR A 415 -13.70 35.18 5.48
C THR A 415 -12.18 35.12 5.34
N GLY A 416 -11.64 33.95 4.96
CA GLY A 416 -10.26 33.50 5.16
C GLY A 416 -9.65 34.01 6.46
N GLY A 417 -8.32 34.00 6.55
CA GLY A 417 -7.67 33.86 7.86
C GLY A 417 -7.76 32.43 8.40
N GLY A 418 -8.14 31.48 7.54
CA GLY A 418 -7.67 30.13 7.71
C GLY A 418 -6.20 30.12 7.30
N THR A 419 -5.27 30.29 8.23
CA THR A 419 -4.17 29.32 8.17
C THR A 419 -4.85 27.95 8.03
N PRO A 420 -4.43 27.02 7.15
CA PRO A 420 -4.76 25.61 7.37
C PRO A 420 -4.58 25.40 8.87
N VAL A 421 -5.67 25.23 9.62
CA VAL A 421 -5.55 25.06 11.06
C VAL A 421 -4.91 23.71 11.13
N ASN A 422 -3.60 23.71 11.34
CA ASN A 422 -2.79 22.53 11.27
C ASN A 422 -3.45 21.45 12.12
N GLN A 423 -3.99 20.44 11.45
CA GLN A 423 -4.65 19.35 12.13
C GLN A 423 -3.53 18.48 12.64
N ALA A 424 -3.45 18.36 13.97
CA ALA A 424 -2.48 17.46 14.57
C ALA A 424 -2.59 16.07 13.91
N PRO A 425 -1.47 15.41 13.60
CA PRO A 425 -1.48 14.16 12.88
C PRO A 425 -2.30 13.12 13.66
N THR A 426 -2.80 12.09 13.01
CA THR A 426 -3.30 10.91 13.72
C THR A 426 -2.12 9.98 13.97
N ALA A 427 -1.58 9.99 15.19
CA ALA A 427 -0.55 9.04 15.59
C ALA A 427 -1.16 7.64 15.66
N ASN A 428 -0.51 6.66 15.02
CA ASN A 428 -0.95 5.28 15.08
C ASN A 428 0.20 4.33 14.79
N PHE A 429 0.14 3.12 15.34
CA PHE A 429 1.14 2.09 15.06
C PHE A 429 0.60 0.68 15.32
N THR A 430 1.29 -0.31 14.76
CA THR A 430 1.13 -1.72 15.10
C THR A 430 2.45 -2.29 15.60
N PHE A 431 2.42 -3.46 16.24
CA PHE A 431 3.63 -4.10 16.73
C PHE A 431 3.52 -5.63 16.69
N THR A 432 4.66 -6.29 16.67
CA THR A 432 4.81 -7.73 16.93
C THR A 432 5.86 -7.94 18.01
N THR A 433 5.72 -8.99 18.82
CA THR A 433 6.68 -9.33 19.88
C THR A 433 7.25 -10.73 19.67
N SER A 434 8.54 -10.88 19.94
CA SER A 434 9.28 -12.14 19.93
C SER A 434 10.22 -12.14 21.13
N GLY A 435 9.87 -12.89 22.17
CA GLY A 435 10.54 -12.82 23.46
C GLY A 435 10.51 -11.39 24.04
N LEU A 436 11.69 -10.88 24.39
CA LEU A 436 11.87 -9.53 24.92
C LEU A 436 11.95 -8.44 23.85
N THR A 437 11.89 -8.80 22.56
CA THR A 437 12.00 -7.84 21.45
C THR A 437 10.62 -7.54 20.87
N ALA A 438 10.29 -6.25 20.75
CA ALA A 438 9.14 -5.75 20.02
C ALA A 438 9.60 -5.01 18.75
N THR A 439 8.98 -5.31 17.62
CA THR A 439 9.17 -4.58 16.37
C THR A 439 7.92 -3.78 16.06
N PHE A 440 8.09 -2.48 15.84
CA PHE A 440 7.01 -1.53 15.66
C PHE A 440 6.91 -1.11 14.20
N THR A 441 5.68 -0.90 13.73
CA THR A 441 5.40 -0.34 12.41
C THR A 441 4.55 0.91 12.60
N ASP A 442 5.11 2.06 12.28
CA ASP A 442 4.36 3.32 12.24
C ASP A 442 3.29 3.27 11.14
N SER A 443 2.08 3.69 11.51
CA SER A 443 0.93 3.84 10.61
C SER A 443 0.26 5.19 10.81
N SER A 444 1.00 6.18 11.32
CA SER A 444 0.53 7.54 11.54
C SER A 444 0.25 8.23 10.21
N THR A 445 -0.80 9.03 10.20
CA THR A 445 -1.21 9.80 9.03
C THR A 445 -1.40 11.24 9.41
N ASP A 446 -1.15 12.14 8.49
CA ASP A 446 -1.51 13.54 8.63
C ASP A 446 -2.45 13.91 7.49
N VAL A 447 -3.57 14.57 7.83
CA VAL A 447 -4.66 14.82 6.89
C VAL A 447 -4.43 16.08 6.06
N ASP A 448 -3.65 17.03 6.58
CA ASP A 448 -3.34 18.29 5.92
C ASP A 448 -1.82 18.56 5.80
N GLY A 449 -1.00 17.56 6.12
CA GLY A 449 0.46 17.65 6.01
C GLY A 449 1.17 16.29 5.95
N THR A 450 2.38 16.27 6.49
CA THR A 450 3.29 15.13 6.55
C THR A 450 3.91 15.04 7.94
N ILE A 451 4.26 13.84 8.38
CA ILE A 451 4.95 13.64 9.67
C ILE A 451 6.42 14.05 9.54
N ALA A 452 6.78 15.21 10.09
CA ALA A 452 8.15 15.72 10.09
C ALA A 452 9.06 14.99 11.08
N SER A 453 8.54 14.57 12.23
CA SER A 453 9.33 13.81 13.19
C SER A 453 8.52 12.83 14.01
N ARG A 454 9.22 11.82 14.55
CA ARG A 454 8.66 10.76 15.39
C ARG A 454 9.46 10.69 16.67
N SER A 455 8.77 10.53 17.78
CA SER A 455 9.38 10.30 19.08
C SER A 455 8.69 9.11 19.73
N TRP A 456 9.43 8.02 19.85
CA TRP A 456 9.01 6.83 20.58
C TRP A 456 9.48 6.93 22.02
N ASN A 457 8.60 6.62 22.96
CA ASN A 457 8.94 6.30 24.34
C ASN A 457 8.44 4.88 24.62
N PHE A 458 9.36 3.99 24.98
CA PHE A 458 9.04 2.58 25.14
C PHE A 458 8.47 2.23 26.52
N GLY A 459 8.32 3.20 27.43
CA GLY A 459 7.78 2.97 28.76
C GLY A 459 8.77 2.35 29.76
N ASP A 460 10.01 2.11 29.35
CA ASP A 460 11.13 1.64 30.18
C ASP A 460 12.22 2.72 30.41
N GLY A 461 11.92 3.97 30.06
CA GLY A 461 12.84 5.11 30.11
C GLY A 461 13.70 5.30 28.86
N THR A 462 13.64 4.38 27.88
CA THR A 462 14.36 4.54 26.60
C THR A 462 13.47 5.09 25.49
N THR A 463 14.09 5.71 24.48
CA THR A 463 13.41 6.39 23.38
C THR A 463 14.02 6.04 22.01
N SER A 464 13.32 6.39 20.93
CA SER A 464 13.82 6.29 19.55
C SER A 464 13.17 7.33 18.65
N THR A 465 13.86 7.74 17.59
CA THR A 465 13.32 8.63 16.52
C THR A 465 13.18 7.92 15.18
N ALA A 466 13.53 6.63 15.09
CA ALA A 466 13.39 5.85 13.87
C ALA A 466 11.90 5.71 13.50
N THR A 467 11.60 5.62 12.20
CA THR A 467 10.21 5.50 11.72
C THR A 467 9.53 4.25 12.25
N SER A 468 10.19 3.10 12.12
CA SER A 468 9.68 1.79 12.58
C SER A 468 10.78 1.09 13.38
N PRO A 469 10.95 1.39 14.68
CA PRO A 469 12.03 0.85 15.48
C PRO A 469 11.81 -0.62 15.86
N SER A 470 12.91 -1.33 16.10
CA SER A 470 12.91 -2.58 16.87
C SER A 470 13.54 -2.30 18.24
N LYS A 471 12.91 -2.76 19.31
CA LYS A 471 13.30 -2.50 20.71
C LYS A 471 13.33 -3.80 21.49
N THR A 472 14.45 -4.06 22.18
CA THR A 472 14.58 -5.14 23.16
C THR A 472 14.48 -4.58 24.57
N PHE A 473 13.57 -5.13 25.37
CA PHE A 473 13.36 -4.76 26.78
C PHE A 473 14.26 -5.58 27.70
N ALA A 474 14.65 -4.99 28.84
CA ALA A 474 15.54 -5.64 29.79
C ALA A 474 14.85 -6.75 30.60
N ALA A 475 13.52 -6.68 30.76
CA ALA A 475 12.75 -7.64 31.54
C ALA A 475 11.41 -7.95 30.85
N ALA A 476 10.81 -9.07 31.24
CA ALA A 476 9.42 -9.37 30.90
C ALA A 476 8.48 -8.35 31.54
N GLY A 477 7.44 -7.97 30.84
CA GLY A 477 6.45 -7.05 31.36
C GLY A 477 5.57 -6.46 30.28
N THR A 478 4.56 -5.73 30.73
CA THR A 478 3.73 -4.89 29.87
C THR A 478 4.23 -3.45 29.98
N TYR A 479 4.63 -2.88 28.85
CA TYR A 479 5.14 -1.52 28.75
C TYR A 479 4.15 -0.64 27.99
N ASN A 480 3.88 0.56 28.51
CA ASN A 480 3.06 1.55 27.82
C ASN A 480 3.93 2.28 26.79
N VAL A 481 3.94 1.78 25.57
CA VAL A 481 4.72 2.36 24.47
C VAL A 481 3.91 3.47 23.83
N SER A 482 4.51 4.65 23.70
CA SER A 482 3.91 5.81 23.05
C SER A 482 4.69 6.24 21.81
N LEU A 483 3.98 6.48 20.72
CA LEU A 483 4.48 7.19 19.54
C LEU A 483 3.88 8.59 19.52
N THR A 484 4.73 9.60 19.61
CA THR A 484 4.39 10.99 19.30
C THR A 484 4.80 11.28 17.86
N ALA A 485 3.82 11.60 17.02
CA ALA A 485 4.04 12.08 15.67
C ALA A 485 3.92 13.61 15.67
N THR A 486 4.88 14.28 15.06
CA THR A 486 4.89 15.74 14.86
C THR A 486 4.81 16.02 13.38
N ASP A 487 3.83 16.82 12.97
CA ASP A 487 3.69 17.22 11.57
C ASP A 487 4.70 18.31 11.16
N ASN A 488 4.74 18.61 9.87
CA ASN A 488 5.60 19.64 9.27
C ASN A 488 5.20 21.08 9.61
N SER A 489 4.11 21.29 10.33
CA SER A 489 3.63 22.58 10.82
C SER A 489 3.74 22.68 12.35
N GLY A 490 4.35 21.67 13.00
CA GLY A 490 4.69 21.63 14.41
C GLY A 490 3.60 21.11 15.36
N ALA A 491 2.40 20.73 14.89
CA ALA A 491 1.43 20.11 15.79
C ALA A 491 1.76 18.63 15.99
N THR A 492 1.27 18.11 17.11
CA THR A 492 1.67 16.79 17.60
C THR A 492 0.46 16.01 18.07
N ASN A 493 0.51 14.70 17.87
CA ASN A 493 -0.42 13.78 18.47
C ASN A 493 0.32 12.57 19.00
N THR A 494 -0.20 11.96 20.06
CA THR A 494 0.43 10.81 20.70
C THR A 494 -0.54 9.65 20.81
N ARG A 495 -0.10 8.48 20.34
CA ARG A 495 -0.79 7.21 20.56
C ARG A 495 -0.01 6.38 21.56
N THR A 496 -0.68 5.87 22.57
CA THR A 496 -0.10 4.94 23.56
C THR A 496 -0.81 3.59 23.46
N GLN A 497 -0.04 2.51 23.44
CA GLN A 497 -0.56 1.13 23.49
C GLN A 497 0.24 0.31 24.49
N ALA A 498 -0.43 -0.62 25.17
CA ALA A 498 0.22 -1.59 26.05
C ALA A 498 0.87 -2.69 25.21
N VAL A 499 2.19 -2.83 25.32
CA VAL A 499 3.00 -3.82 24.63
C VAL A 499 3.50 -4.82 25.67
N THR A 500 2.99 -6.04 25.61
CA THR A 500 3.45 -7.13 26.48
C THR A 500 4.58 -7.87 25.80
N VAL A 501 5.78 -7.76 26.37
CA VAL A 501 6.92 -8.62 26.05
C VAL A 501 7.10 -9.61 27.17
N SER A 502 7.40 -10.86 26.83
CA SER A 502 7.65 -11.90 27.82
C SER A 502 9.11 -12.29 27.72
N SER A 503 9.76 -12.54 28.85
CA SER A 503 10.97 -13.36 28.86
C SER A 503 10.48 -14.71 28.38
N GLY A 504 10.63 -14.97 27.08
CA GLY A 504 9.88 -16.01 26.40
C GLY A 504 9.96 -17.31 27.18
N THR A 505 8.83 -17.79 27.67
CA THR A 505 8.69 -19.21 27.98
C THR A 505 8.81 -19.94 26.65
N ALA A 506 9.93 -20.65 26.52
CA ALA A 506 10.27 -21.67 25.53
C ALA A 506 10.30 -21.23 24.05
N LEU A 507 11.50 -20.89 23.56
CA LEU A 507 11.81 -21.11 22.14
C LEU A 507 11.86 -22.62 21.91
N ILE A 508 10.84 -23.21 21.30
CA ILE A 508 10.71 -24.68 21.21
C ILE A 508 11.41 -25.18 19.94
N LEU A 509 12.28 -26.18 20.10
CA LEU A 509 12.76 -27.03 19.02
C LEU A 509 11.76 -28.17 18.80
N SER A 510 11.45 -28.41 17.53
CA SER A 510 10.71 -29.59 17.08
C SER A 510 11.69 -30.63 16.53
N ASN A 511 11.36 -31.91 16.65
CA ASN A 511 12.22 -33.01 16.18
C ASN A 511 12.53 -32.87 14.68
N ASN A 512 13.82 -32.82 14.34
CA ASN A 512 14.35 -32.66 12.98
C ASN A 512 13.92 -31.37 12.26
N VAL A 513 13.49 -30.32 12.98
CA VAL A 513 13.16 -29.03 12.38
C VAL A 513 14.28 -28.03 12.69
N PRO A 514 15.01 -27.52 11.67
CA PRO A 514 16.03 -26.51 11.89
C PRO A 514 15.41 -25.15 12.21
N VAL A 515 16.00 -24.44 13.18
CA VAL A 515 15.74 -23.02 13.44
C VAL A 515 16.92 -22.22 12.91
N SER A 516 16.71 -21.41 11.88
CA SER A 516 17.74 -20.59 11.24
C SER A 516 17.79 -19.17 11.79
N ASN A 517 18.84 -18.43 11.43
CA ASN A 517 19.06 -17.02 11.81
C ASN A 517 19.16 -16.78 13.33
N VAL A 518 19.64 -17.77 14.08
CA VAL A 518 19.90 -17.60 15.52
C VAL A 518 21.08 -16.64 15.70
N ALA A 519 20.91 -15.64 16.56
CA ALA A 519 21.89 -14.59 16.78
C ALA A 519 21.89 -14.11 18.23
N VAL A 520 23.08 -13.74 18.73
CA VAL A 520 23.29 -13.05 20.00
C VAL A 520 24.30 -11.95 19.75
N ALA A 521 23.88 -10.70 19.92
CA ALA A 521 24.63 -9.51 19.50
C ALA A 521 25.78 -9.11 20.45
N THR A 522 25.90 -9.74 21.62
CA THR A 522 26.85 -9.32 22.66
C THR A 522 27.59 -10.51 23.23
N ALA A 523 28.92 -10.41 23.32
CA ALA A 523 29.75 -11.41 23.98
C ALA A 523 29.28 -11.62 25.43
N GLY A 524 29.19 -12.88 25.85
CA GLY A 524 28.63 -13.29 27.14
C GLY A 524 27.11 -13.42 27.19
N GLY A 525 26.38 -12.90 26.19
CA GLY A 525 24.93 -13.10 26.06
C GLY A 525 24.58 -14.55 25.70
N SER A 526 23.33 -14.94 25.92
CA SER A 526 22.86 -16.29 25.59
C SER A 526 21.41 -16.31 25.12
N ILE A 527 21.07 -17.32 24.34
CA ILE A 527 19.70 -17.65 23.94
C ILE A 527 19.42 -19.12 24.30
N THR A 528 18.23 -19.41 24.81
CA THR A 528 17.86 -20.76 25.29
C THR A 528 16.62 -21.29 24.58
N TYR A 529 16.73 -22.50 24.06
CA TYR A 529 15.67 -23.27 23.46
C TYR A 529 15.26 -24.45 24.36
N THR A 530 14.04 -24.94 24.21
CA THR A 530 13.57 -26.17 24.84
C THR A 530 13.15 -27.21 23.80
N MET A 531 13.29 -28.49 24.11
CA MET A 531 12.79 -29.59 23.29
C MET A 531 12.13 -30.62 24.19
N THR A 532 10.85 -30.93 23.95
CA THR A 532 10.18 -32.05 24.62
C THR A 532 10.56 -33.34 23.91
N VAL A 533 11.19 -34.25 24.65
CA VAL A 533 11.61 -35.57 24.17
C VAL A 533 10.65 -36.61 24.75
N PRO A 534 9.98 -37.42 23.91
CA PRO A 534 9.07 -38.44 24.38
C PRO A 534 9.83 -39.63 25.01
N SER A 535 9.11 -40.43 25.79
CA SER A 535 9.64 -41.72 26.26
C SER A 535 10.01 -42.63 25.09
N GLY A 536 11.08 -43.41 25.25
CA GLY A 536 11.58 -44.33 24.21
C GLY A 536 12.31 -43.66 23.04
N ALA A 537 12.63 -42.37 23.13
CA ALA A 537 13.49 -41.70 22.14
C ALA A 537 14.92 -42.30 22.15
N THR A 538 15.54 -42.42 20.98
CA THR A 538 16.92 -42.90 20.83
C THR A 538 17.74 -41.92 20.00
N GLY A 539 19.06 -41.91 20.17
CA GLY A 539 19.95 -41.08 19.35
C GLY A 539 19.67 -39.57 19.43
N LEU A 540 19.26 -39.06 20.59
CA LEU A 540 19.01 -37.63 20.80
C LEU A 540 20.30 -36.83 20.60
N LYS A 541 20.26 -35.83 19.72
CA LYS A 541 21.37 -34.89 19.49
C LYS A 541 20.87 -33.49 19.15
N PHE A 542 21.69 -32.51 19.50
CA PHE A 542 21.52 -31.10 19.15
C PHE A 542 22.72 -30.63 18.33
N VAL A 543 22.46 -29.96 17.21
CA VAL A 543 23.49 -29.54 16.26
C VAL A 543 23.30 -28.07 15.94
N SER A 544 24.35 -27.26 16.09
CA SER A 544 24.44 -25.91 15.54
C SER A 544 25.38 -25.90 14.34
N SER A 545 25.06 -25.12 13.32
CA SER A 545 25.93 -24.95 12.15
C SER A 545 25.74 -23.62 11.43
N GLY A 546 26.77 -23.20 10.71
CA GLY A 546 26.75 -22.00 9.86
C GLY A 546 26.89 -20.69 10.62
N GLY A 547 26.54 -19.58 9.96
CA GLY A 547 26.61 -18.24 10.55
C GLY A 547 28.03 -17.69 10.73
N THR A 548 28.12 -16.56 11.44
CA THR A 548 29.36 -15.86 11.81
C THR A 548 29.49 -15.75 13.33
N GLY A 549 30.69 -15.52 13.85
CA GLY A 549 30.95 -15.41 15.30
C GLY A 549 31.33 -16.74 15.96
N ASP A 550 31.14 -16.81 17.28
CA ASP A 550 31.51 -17.96 18.10
C ASP A 550 30.47 -18.24 19.19
N ALA A 551 29.68 -19.30 18.99
CA ALA A 551 28.58 -19.71 19.86
C ALA A 551 28.88 -21.04 20.56
N ASP A 552 29.03 -21.01 21.88
CA ASP A 552 29.17 -22.18 22.73
C ASP A 552 27.79 -22.81 23.05
N MET A 553 27.61 -24.10 22.80
CA MET A 553 26.41 -24.87 23.13
C MET A 553 26.52 -25.57 24.49
N TYR A 554 25.45 -25.45 25.27
CA TYR A 554 25.24 -26.18 26.52
C TYR A 554 23.86 -26.83 26.48
N VAL A 555 23.77 -28.11 26.83
CA VAL A 555 22.50 -28.83 26.87
C VAL A 555 22.30 -29.48 28.23
N ARG A 556 21.06 -29.45 28.74
CA ARG A 556 20.71 -30.06 30.03
C ARG A 556 19.24 -30.51 30.07
N PHE A 557 18.97 -31.66 30.66
CA PHE A 557 17.65 -32.19 30.93
C PHE A 557 17.03 -31.54 32.18
N GLY A 558 15.73 -31.22 32.11
CA GLY A 558 14.92 -30.77 33.23
C GLY A 558 15.16 -29.34 33.73
N ALA A 559 16.29 -28.71 33.39
CA ALA A 559 16.63 -27.35 33.79
C ALA A 559 17.51 -26.62 32.76
N VAL A 560 17.49 -25.29 32.79
CA VAL A 560 18.38 -24.44 31.98
C VAL A 560 19.85 -24.74 32.33
N PRO A 561 20.75 -24.99 31.35
CA PRO A 561 22.17 -25.19 31.59
C PRO A 561 22.85 -23.91 32.08
N THR A 562 23.92 -24.05 32.86
CA THR A 562 24.86 -22.96 33.16
C THR A 562 26.23 -23.27 32.56
N THR A 563 27.16 -22.32 32.60
CA THR A 563 28.55 -22.54 32.16
C THR A 563 29.31 -23.56 33.02
N THR A 564 28.77 -23.93 34.19
CA THR A 564 29.36 -24.89 35.13
C THR A 564 28.51 -26.13 35.36
N THR A 565 27.26 -26.16 34.87
CA THR A 565 26.32 -27.27 35.08
C THR A 565 25.52 -27.54 33.81
N TYR A 566 25.87 -28.62 33.14
CA TYR A 566 25.31 -29.07 31.87
C TYR A 566 25.45 -30.59 31.76
N ASP A 567 24.62 -31.22 30.92
CA ASP A 567 24.77 -32.65 30.60
C ASP A 567 25.72 -32.85 29.43
N CYS A 568 25.84 -31.84 28.57
CA CYS A 568 26.66 -31.93 27.37
C CYS A 568 27.11 -30.54 26.88
N ARG A 569 28.40 -30.47 26.53
CA ARG A 569 29.10 -29.32 25.95
C ARG A 569 30.15 -29.83 24.96
N PRO A 570 30.16 -29.42 23.67
CA PRO A 570 31.06 -29.97 22.65
C PRO A 570 32.53 -29.49 22.66
N TYR A 571 32.86 -28.40 23.37
CA TYR A 571 34.22 -27.81 23.44
C TYR A 571 34.84 -27.49 22.07
N GLN A 572 34.05 -27.01 21.12
CA GLN A 572 34.53 -26.62 19.79
C GLN A 572 34.74 -25.10 19.71
N SER A 573 35.58 -24.65 18.79
CA SER A 573 35.69 -23.23 18.44
C SER A 573 34.79 -22.90 17.25
N GLY A 574 34.09 -21.78 17.29
CA GLY A 574 33.17 -21.35 16.24
C GLY A 574 31.78 -21.96 16.37
N ASN A 575 30.92 -21.74 15.37
CA ASN A 575 29.49 -22.01 15.49
C ASN A 575 29.05 -23.47 15.26
N ASN A 576 29.95 -24.32 14.77
CA ASN A 576 29.62 -25.69 14.37
C ASN A 576 29.80 -26.64 15.56
N GLU A 577 28.73 -26.82 16.33
CA GLU A 577 28.76 -27.65 17.53
C GLU A 577 27.78 -28.82 17.45
N THR A 578 28.13 -29.94 18.07
CA THR A 578 27.26 -31.12 18.15
C THR A 578 27.29 -31.70 19.54
N CYS A 579 26.12 -31.73 20.18
CA CYS A 579 25.90 -32.34 21.46
C CYS A 579 25.09 -33.64 21.28
N ASN A 580 25.72 -34.79 21.55
CA ASN A 580 25.06 -36.10 21.52
C ASN A 580 24.67 -36.51 22.95
N ILE A 581 23.39 -36.82 23.16
CA ILE A 581 22.88 -37.30 24.45
C ILE A 581 22.86 -38.82 24.44
N ALA A 582 23.78 -39.42 25.21
CA ALA A 582 24.00 -40.86 25.22
C ALA A 582 22.76 -41.67 25.64
N THR A 583 21.96 -41.15 26.58
CA THR A 583 20.71 -41.77 27.03
C THR A 583 19.62 -40.71 27.11
N ALA A 584 18.68 -40.75 26.16
CA ALA A 584 17.57 -39.80 26.11
C ALA A 584 16.57 -40.09 27.23
N GLN A 585 16.24 -39.07 28.01
CA GLN A 585 15.24 -39.11 29.07
C GLN A 585 13.93 -38.50 28.57
N ALA A 586 12.80 -39.06 28.97
CA ALA A 586 11.50 -38.49 28.64
C ALA A 586 11.30 -37.18 29.42
N GLY A 587 11.03 -36.07 28.72
CA GLY A 587 10.83 -34.77 29.34
C GLY A 587 11.49 -33.64 28.54
N THR A 588 11.73 -32.51 29.19
CA THR A 588 12.21 -31.30 28.52
C THR A 588 13.72 -31.17 28.61
N TYR A 589 14.38 -31.07 27.46
CA TYR A 589 15.77 -30.64 27.35
C TYR A 589 15.84 -29.13 27.09
N TYR A 590 16.83 -28.47 27.68
CA TYR A 590 17.14 -27.07 27.48
C TYR A 590 18.48 -26.95 26.75
N VAL A 591 18.51 -26.15 25.69
CA VAL A 591 19.67 -25.93 24.82
C VAL A 591 20.01 -24.45 24.85
N MET A 592 21.12 -24.10 25.48
CA MET A 592 21.62 -22.73 25.55
C MET A 592 22.75 -22.55 24.53
N LEU A 593 22.63 -21.55 23.66
CA LEU A 593 23.74 -21.03 22.86
C LEU A 593 24.24 -19.74 23.51
N ARG A 594 25.50 -19.73 23.93
CA ARG A 594 26.15 -18.60 24.59
C ARG A 594 27.20 -18.00 23.67
N ALA A 595 27.17 -16.70 23.49
CA ALA A 595 28.15 -15.97 22.70
C ALA A 595 29.50 -15.94 23.44
N TYR A 596 30.49 -16.70 22.97
CA TYR A 596 31.89 -16.41 23.34
C TYR A 596 32.31 -15.09 22.69
N SER A 597 31.93 -14.92 21.42
CA SER A 597 31.85 -13.64 20.72
C SER A 597 30.45 -13.47 20.12
N ALA A 598 30.06 -12.24 19.76
CA ALA A 598 28.76 -12.00 19.13
C ALA A 598 28.61 -12.88 17.88
N PHE A 599 27.48 -13.57 17.74
CA PHE A 599 27.22 -14.49 16.63
C PHE A 599 25.90 -14.19 15.95
N SER A 600 25.80 -14.55 14.67
CA SER A 600 24.58 -14.37 13.88
C SER A 600 24.46 -15.38 12.76
N GLY A 601 23.23 -15.69 12.34
CA GLY A 601 23.00 -16.57 11.19
C GLY A 601 23.17 -18.06 11.46
N ILE A 602 23.25 -18.49 12.73
CA ILE A 602 23.38 -19.91 13.09
C ILE A 602 22.07 -20.65 12.80
N THR A 603 22.18 -21.90 12.35
CA THR A 603 21.06 -22.84 12.32
C THR A 603 21.19 -23.85 13.46
N LEU A 604 20.18 -23.99 14.30
CA LEU A 604 20.11 -24.94 15.42
C LEU A 604 19.06 -26.02 15.14
N THR A 605 19.40 -27.29 15.31
CA THR A 605 18.49 -28.43 15.12
C THR A 605 18.57 -29.40 16.30
N GLY A 606 17.42 -29.77 16.87
CA GLY A 606 17.29 -30.91 17.80
C GLY A 606 16.70 -32.12 17.07
N SER A 607 17.26 -33.30 17.28
CA SER A 607 16.83 -34.52 16.60
C SER A 607 16.90 -35.75 17.50
N PHE A 608 15.92 -36.64 17.41
CA PHE A 608 15.91 -37.96 18.02
C PHE A 608 15.14 -38.96 17.14
N GLY A 609 15.50 -40.23 17.23
CA GLY A 609 14.73 -41.35 16.71
C GLY A 609 13.57 -41.70 17.65
N THR A 610 12.43 -42.08 17.10
CA THR A 610 11.29 -42.59 17.87
C THR A 610 11.42 -44.11 17.99
N GLY A 611 12.01 -44.59 19.08
CA GLY A 611 12.18 -46.03 19.31
C GLY A 611 10.86 -46.81 19.35
N LEU A 612 10.96 -48.14 19.25
CA LEU A 612 9.90 -49.12 19.48
C LEU A 612 9.25 -48.87 20.86
N GLN A 613 7.94 -48.62 20.90
CA GLN A 613 7.22 -48.32 22.13
C GLN A 613 5.84 -48.98 22.14
N SER A 614 5.52 -49.66 23.24
CA SER A 614 4.22 -50.29 23.49
C SER A 614 3.36 -49.42 24.38
N TYR A 615 2.08 -49.35 24.08
CA TYR A 615 1.05 -48.61 24.81
C TYR A 615 -0.01 -49.61 25.27
N SER A 616 -0.51 -49.50 26.50
CA SER A 616 -1.49 -50.45 27.03
C SER A 616 -2.65 -49.76 27.74
N ASN A 617 -3.80 -50.42 27.74
CA ASN A 617 -4.93 -50.12 28.61
C ASN A 617 -5.22 -51.38 29.43
N THR A 618 -5.25 -51.22 30.75
CA THR A 618 -5.45 -52.29 31.74
C THR A 618 -6.74 -52.11 32.54
N ALA A 619 -7.58 -51.15 32.17
CA ALA A 619 -8.89 -50.98 32.77
C ALA A 619 -9.88 -51.98 32.16
N ASP A 620 -10.76 -52.50 33.01
CA ASP A 620 -11.83 -53.40 32.57
C ASP A 620 -12.90 -52.63 31.78
N TYR A 621 -13.27 -53.13 30.60
CA TYR A 621 -14.39 -52.63 29.82
C TYR A 621 -15.45 -53.72 29.68
N THR A 622 -16.60 -53.53 30.32
CA THR A 622 -17.72 -54.49 30.29
C THR A 622 -18.21 -54.73 28.87
N ILE A 623 -18.29 -56.00 28.48
CA ILE A 623 -18.96 -56.48 27.27
C ILE A 623 -20.34 -56.97 27.72
N ALA A 624 -21.36 -56.17 27.45
CA ALA A 624 -22.74 -56.55 27.70
C ALA A 624 -23.26 -57.46 26.58
N ASP A 625 -24.25 -58.28 26.92
CA ASP A 625 -24.89 -59.22 25.98
C ASP A 625 -25.42 -58.47 24.75
N ASN A 626 -25.09 -58.98 23.57
CA ASN A 626 -25.47 -58.42 22.27
C ASN A 626 -25.14 -56.90 22.11
N ALA A 627 -24.01 -56.46 22.66
CA ALA A 627 -23.57 -55.07 22.63
C ALA A 627 -22.16 -54.88 22.04
N THR A 628 -21.78 -53.63 21.81
CA THR A 628 -20.43 -53.25 21.37
C THR A 628 -19.79 -52.31 22.38
N VAL A 629 -18.54 -52.57 22.73
CA VAL A 629 -17.73 -51.73 23.63
C VAL A 629 -16.40 -51.36 22.98
N ASP A 630 -15.95 -50.13 23.24
CA ASP A 630 -14.66 -49.61 22.79
C ASP A 630 -13.75 -49.34 24.01
N SER A 631 -12.58 -49.96 24.05
CA SER A 631 -11.50 -49.63 24.99
C SER A 631 -10.44 -48.76 24.30
N PRO A 632 -10.22 -47.49 24.69
CA PRO A 632 -9.28 -46.59 24.03
C PRO A 632 -7.84 -46.66 24.57
N ILE A 633 -6.86 -46.41 23.69
CA ILE A 633 -5.48 -46.03 24.01
C ILE A 633 -5.19 -44.72 23.26
N VAL A 634 -4.85 -43.67 24.00
CA VAL A 634 -4.46 -42.38 23.40
C VAL A 634 -2.94 -42.33 23.28
N ILE A 635 -2.44 -42.21 22.04
CA ILE A 635 -1.02 -42.04 21.75
C ILE A 635 -0.81 -40.59 21.32
N SER A 636 0.09 -39.89 22.01
CA SER A 636 0.44 -38.50 21.71
C SER A 636 1.96 -38.30 21.60
N GLY A 637 2.39 -37.23 20.93
CA GLY A 637 3.81 -36.87 20.82
C GLY A 637 4.65 -37.76 19.89
N ARG A 638 4.00 -38.58 19.05
CA ARG A 638 4.64 -39.40 18.01
C ARG A 638 4.39 -38.79 16.64
N THR A 639 5.33 -38.94 15.72
CA THR A 639 5.24 -38.44 14.33
C THR A 639 5.40 -39.60 13.35
N GLY A 640 4.70 -39.54 12.21
CA GLY A 640 4.73 -40.56 11.17
C GLY A 640 3.66 -41.65 11.34
N ASN A 641 3.72 -42.63 10.45
CA ASN A 641 2.78 -43.75 10.42
C ASN A 641 3.28 -44.94 11.22
N ALA A 642 2.36 -45.80 11.64
CA ALA A 642 2.64 -47.08 12.28
C ALA A 642 3.40 -48.00 11.32
N ARG A 643 3.84 -49.15 11.80
CA ARG A 643 4.76 -50.05 11.09
C ARG A 643 3.98 -51.16 10.40
N THR A 644 4.62 -51.76 9.39
CA THR A 644 4.11 -52.96 8.72
C THR A 644 4.09 -54.19 9.62
N THR A 645 4.80 -54.12 10.75
CA THR A 645 4.93 -55.18 11.76
C THR A 645 4.40 -54.74 13.14
N ALA A 646 3.40 -53.87 13.16
CA ALA A 646 2.79 -53.41 14.41
C ALA A 646 2.17 -54.58 15.18
N SER A 647 2.38 -54.63 16.49
CA SER A 647 1.91 -55.72 17.36
C SER A 647 0.74 -55.27 18.21
N VAL A 648 -0.33 -56.08 18.27
CA VAL A 648 -1.47 -55.88 19.17
C VAL A 648 -1.67 -57.10 20.04
N SER A 649 -1.62 -56.93 21.36
CA SER A 649 -1.90 -58.01 22.32
C SER A 649 -3.21 -57.72 23.02
N VAL A 650 -4.09 -58.73 23.13
CA VAL A 650 -5.41 -58.62 23.76
C VAL A 650 -5.57 -59.68 24.84
N ASN A 651 -6.26 -59.33 25.92
CA ASN A 651 -6.69 -60.19 27.00
C ASN A 651 -8.17 -59.87 27.30
N ILE A 652 -9.08 -60.70 26.81
CA ILE A 652 -10.53 -60.53 26.94
C ILE A 652 -11.09 -61.74 27.66
N VAL A 653 -11.90 -61.50 28.68
CA VAL A 653 -12.61 -62.55 29.42
C VAL A 653 -14.05 -62.60 28.93
N HIS A 654 -14.52 -63.77 28.48
CA HIS A 654 -15.89 -63.95 27.99
C HIS A 654 -16.34 -65.40 28.17
N THR A 655 -17.64 -65.62 28.40
CA THR A 655 -18.20 -66.96 28.60
C THR A 655 -18.32 -67.78 27.30
N TYR A 656 -18.30 -67.11 26.14
CA TYR A 656 -18.23 -67.77 24.83
C TYR A 656 -17.57 -66.87 23.77
N GLN A 657 -16.38 -67.25 23.27
CA GLN A 657 -15.64 -66.45 22.27
C GLN A 657 -16.19 -66.54 20.84
N GLY A 658 -17.04 -67.54 20.56
CA GLY A 658 -17.65 -67.75 19.24
C GLY A 658 -18.63 -66.63 18.85
N ASP A 659 -19.02 -65.80 19.80
CA ASP A 659 -19.92 -64.66 19.57
C ASP A 659 -19.21 -63.32 19.44
N LEU A 660 -17.90 -63.29 19.75
CA LEU A 660 -17.14 -62.07 19.72
C LEU A 660 -16.59 -61.75 18.33
N LYS A 661 -16.77 -60.49 17.92
CA LYS A 661 -15.96 -59.86 16.88
C LYS A 661 -15.07 -58.81 17.54
N VAL A 662 -13.75 -58.95 17.34
CA VAL A 662 -12.74 -58.08 17.91
C VAL A 662 -12.01 -57.38 16.78
N ASP A 663 -12.12 -56.05 16.72
CA ASP A 663 -11.46 -55.21 15.73
C ASP A 663 -10.56 -54.19 16.44
N LEU A 664 -9.35 -53.96 15.92
CA LEU A 664 -8.61 -52.74 16.21
C LEU A 664 -9.18 -51.62 15.34
N VAL A 665 -9.53 -50.50 15.97
CA VAL A 665 -9.94 -49.26 15.31
C VAL A 665 -8.77 -48.29 15.33
N ALA A 666 -8.29 -47.92 14.14
CA ALA A 666 -7.25 -46.91 13.97
C ALA A 666 -7.81 -45.49 14.19
N PRO A 667 -6.95 -44.47 14.38
CA PRO A 667 -7.40 -43.09 14.64
C PRO A 667 -8.26 -42.47 13.53
N ASP A 668 -8.09 -42.94 12.29
CA ASP A 668 -8.88 -42.52 11.12
C ASP A 668 -10.23 -43.27 10.99
N GLY A 669 -10.47 -44.28 11.84
CA GLY A 669 -11.64 -45.14 11.83
C GLY A 669 -11.48 -46.47 11.08
N SER A 670 -10.32 -46.72 10.46
CA SER A 670 -10.02 -47.98 9.76
C SER A 670 -10.06 -49.17 10.73
N LEU A 671 -10.63 -50.29 10.27
CA LEU A 671 -10.85 -51.50 11.07
C LEU A 671 -9.91 -52.63 10.65
N TYR A 672 -9.25 -53.22 11.64
CA TYR A 672 -8.38 -54.39 11.47
C TYR A 672 -8.90 -55.53 12.32
N ASN A 673 -9.37 -56.59 11.66
CA ASN A 673 -9.95 -57.71 12.37
C ASN A 673 -8.88 -58.53 13.11
N ILE A 674 -9.10 -58.72 14.42
CA ILE A 674 -8.26 -59.54 15.30
C ILE A 674 -8.94 -60.89 15.54
N HIS A 675 -10.26 -60.91 15.71
CA HIS A 675 -11.06 -62.12 15.92
C HIS A 675 -12.44 -61.94 15.30
N ASN A 676 -13.00 -63.02 14.75
CA ASN A 676 -14.32 -62.97 14.12
C ASN A 676 -15.07 -64.29 14.32
N ARG A 677 -15.78 -64.39 15.44
CA ARG A 677 -16.81 -65.41 15.69
C ARG A 677 -16.37 -66.86 15.44
N THR A 678 -15.18 -67.20 15.92
CA THR A 678 -14.63 -68.56 15.85
C THR A 678 -14.32 -69.10 17.24
N GLY A 679 -14.37 -70.43 17.41
CA GLY A 679 -14.16 -71.12 18.70
C GLY A 679 -15.45 -71.64 19.34
N ALA A 680 -15.32 -72.44 20.41
CA ALA A 680 -16.43 -72.97 21.22
C ALA A 680 -16.05 -72.97 22.71
N GLY A 681 -17.01 -72.73 23.62
CA GLY A 681 -16.83 -72.81 25.08
C GLY A 681 -16.20 -71.57 25.75
N THR A 682 -15.92 -71.68 27.06
CA THR A 682 -15.52 -70.63 28.03
C THR A 682 -14.10 -70.07 27.88
N ASP A 683 -13.58 -69.98 26.67
CA ASP A 683 -12.21 -69.55 26.43
C ASP A 683 -12.10 -68.03 26.29
N ASN A 684 -11.28 -67.45 27.15
CA ASN A 684 -10.82 -66.06 27.07
C ASN A 684 -10.00 -65.85 25.77
N ILE A 685 -10.11 -64.66 25.16
CA ILE A 685 -9.26 -64.30 24.02
C ILE A 685 -7.97 -63.66 24.55
N VAL A 686 -6.92 -64.47 24.68
CA VAL A 686 -5.57 -64.04 25.07
C VAL A 686 -4.59 -64.32 23.94
N LYS A 687 -4.28 -63.31 23.11
CA LYS A 687 -3.38 -63.47 21.96
C LYS A 687 -2.68 -62.19 21.54
N THR A 688 -1.60 -62.36 20.78
CA THR A 688 -0.89 -61.27 20.11
C THR A 688 -0.97 -61.47 18.60
N VAL A 689 -1.35 -60.42 17.86
CA VAL A 689 -1.39 -60.40 16.40
C VAL A 689 -0.42 -59.35 15.86
N THR A 690 0.13 -59.62 14.68
CA THR A 690 0.90 -58.63 13.92
C THR A 690 0.04 -58.10 12.79
N LEU A 691 -0.09 -56.77 12.69
CA LEU A 691 -0.89 -56.08 11.69
C LEU A 691 -0.01 -55.13 10.88
N ASN A 692 -0.32 -55.01 9.59
CA ASN A 692 0.27 -53.96 8.77
C ASN A 692 -0.54 -52.67 8.96
N LEU A 693 0.02 -51.71 9.68
CA LEU A 693 -0.59 -50.42 9.98
C LEU A 693 0.17 -49.26 9.31
N SER A 694 0.95 -49.52 8.25
CA SER A 694 1.83 -48.49 7.67
C SER A 694 1.14 -47.29 7.04
N THR A 695 -0.17 -47.39 6.81
CA THR A 695 -1.03 -46.30 6.34
C THR A 695 -1.55 -45.42 7.47
N GLU A 696 -1.48 -45.89 8.71
CA GLU A 696 -2.15 -45.29 9.86
C GLU A 696 -1.21 -44.35 10.61
N ALA A 697 -1.68 -43.15 10.96
CA ALA A 697 -0.92 -42.25 11.81
C ALA A 697 -0.75 -42.85 13.22
N ILE A 698 0.48 -42.82 13.78
CA ILE A 698 0.73 -43.33 15.15
C ILE A 698 -0.04 -42.49 16.18
N ASN A 699 -0.05 -41.17 15.99
CA ASN A 699 -0.63 -40.20 16.90
C ASN A 699 -2.16 -40.17 16.73
N GLY A 700 -2.89 -40.43 17.81
CA GLY A 700 -4.34 -40.50 17.79
C GLY A 700 -4.92 -41.43 18.84
N THR A 701 -6.24 -41.59 18.80
CA THR A 701 -6.95 -42.53 19.68
C THR A 701 -7.15 -43.85 18.96
N TRP A 702 -6.41 -44.86 19.39
CA TRP A 702 -6.62 -46.24 18.99
C TRP A 702 -7.69 -46.87 19.88
N LYS A 703 -8.51 -47.76 19.36
CA LYS A 703 -9.50 -48.47 20.17
C LYS A 703 -9.47 -49.96 19.88
N LEU A 704 -9.66 -50.77 20.93
CA LEU A 704 -10.08 -52.14 20.78
C LEU A 704 -11.61 -52.19 20.85
N ARG A 705 -12.24 -52.50 19.73
CA ARG A 705 -13.69 -52.67 19.63
C ARG A 705 -14.03 -54.14 19.77
N VAL A 706 -14.85 -54.46 20.77
CA VAL A 706 -15.40 -55.80 20.95
C VAL A 706 -16.90 -55.74 20.81
N GLN A 707 -17.42 -56.48 19.85
CA GLN A 707 -18.84 -56.69 19.66
C GLN A 707 -19.16 -58.11 20.10
N ASP A 708 -20.08 -58.24 21.05
CA ASP A 708 -20.82 -59.47 21.26
C ASP A 708 -22.02 -59.48 20.30
N ALA A 709 -22.12 -60.54 19.50
CA ALA A 709 -23.17 -60.71 18.51
C ALA A 709 -23.90 -62.05 18.67
N GLY A 710 -23.76 -62.68 19.84
CA GLY A 710 -24.59 -63.79 20.32
C GLY A 710 -25.57 -63.30 21.39
N ALA A 711 -26.32 -64.23 21.97
CA ALA A 711 -27.25 -63.95 23.05
C ALA A 711 -26.97 -64.89 24.23
N GLY A 712 -26.92 -64.35 25.43
CA GLY A 712 -26.82 -65.09 26.68
C GLY A 712 -25.41 -65.17 27.29
N ASP A 713 -24.40 -64.55 26.66
CA ASP A 713 -23.02 -64.53 27.13
C ASP A 713 -22.59 -63.09 27.45
N THR A 714 -21.67 -62.92 28.40
CA THR A 714 -21.15 -61.60 28.78
C THR A 714 -19.69 -61.70 29.21
N GLY A 715 -19.00 -60.57 29.31
CA GLY A 715 -17.62 -60.54 29.76
C GLY A 715 -17.04 -59.14 29.89
N TYR A 716 -15.73 -59.03 29.73
CA TYR A 716 -15.03 -57.75 29.74
C TYR A 716 -13.67 -57.83 29.03
N ILE A 717 -13.23 -56.71 28.45
CA ILE A 717 -11.84 -56.53 28.05
C ILE A 717 -11.04 -56.32 29.34
N ASN A 718 -10.13 -57.24 29.67
CA ASN A 718 -9.28 -57.13 30.86
C ASN A 718 -8.10 -56.19 30.60
N SER A 719 -7.39 -56.43 29.50
CA SER A 719 -6.32 -55.54 29.05
C SER A 719 -5.99 -55.71 27.58
N TRP A 720 -5.39 -54.69 26.99
CA TRP A 720 -4.80 -54.80 25.67
C TRP A 720 -3.65 -53.81 25.49
N SER A 721 -2.81 -54.06 24.49
CA SER A 721 -1.69 -53.20 24.15
C SER A 721 -1.46 -53.13 22.66
N ILE A 722 -0.94 -52.01 22.19
CA ILE A 722 -0.46 -51.80 20.82
C ILE A 722 0.98 -51.31 20.82
N THR A 723 1.79 -51.88 19.94
CA THR A 723 3.14 -51.42 19.61
C THR A 723 3.12 -50.99 18.14
N PRO A 724 2.65 -49.76 17.86
CA PRO A 724 2.40 -49.29 16.51
C PRO A 724 3.68 -49.18 15.67
#